data_AF-A0A927IN47-F1
#
_entry.id   AF-A0A927IN47-F1
#
_cell.length_a   1.000
_cell.length_b   1.000
_cell.length_c   1.000
_cell.angle_alpha   90.00
_cell.angle_beta   90.00
_cell.angle_gamma   90.00
#
_symmetry.space_group_name_H-M   'P 1'
#
loop_
_entity.id
_entity.type
_entity.pdbx_description
1 polymer ?
#
loop_
_entity_poly.entity_id
_entity_poly.type
_entity_poly.pdbx_seq_one_letter_code
_entity_poly.pdbx_strand_id
1 'polypeptide(L)'
;MSGTHPSDEAATPVALVVIPARGGSQGVPLKNLERVGGVSLVGRAVSSALAAPGVSRVVVSTDHAGIAAEARRFGADVVERPADLSGSTASSESAVLHALDTLDDEYEVTVLLQCTSPFVDPRALGAAVAQVADDEADVVVAVAPTHDFQWVLTDGEARPVGHAVDHRPRRQDRAPHFRETGAFYVMRTAGLRAAGTRFFGRVALQPVDERTAMEIDEPADLELARRLAQEVGVTALDVDAVVTDFDGVHTDDHAHLDSNGLESVRVHRGDGMGVGLLRRTGVPLLILSTERNPVVRARADKLGVDVLHGIEDKAAALDEWIAVNRLDPDRVAYVGNDVNDLGAMTRVGWPIAVADAHPRVRAAARLVLTRRGGDGAVREVCDAVVAARTSSSPSQPVLHTSGRPAATTTPGGITRMTRNDVQPVSIGQHLVGDGQPVYVIGEIGLNHNGDVDIARKLIDVAADAGAQAVKFQKRTPEISTPKDMRDKLRQTPWGEMTYLEYRYRVEFDREQYQKVAQHAAERGLQWFASPWDVPSVEFLEDLDVPTHKVASASLTDTELLSALAATGKPIILSTGMSTLEQIDAAVEILGSDKLVILHATSTYPLPPEEANLRTIDTLRERYGVPVGYSGHERGLQISLAAVALGAVAVERHITLDRTMWGSDQASSLEPAGLEHLVRDIRILQDALGDGVKRVMPGELAPMSRLRRVGA
;
A
#
# COMPACT_ATOMS: atom_id res chain seq x y z
N MET A 1 -50.29 -27.22 -7.19
CA MET A 1 -49.88 -26.94 -5.80
C MET A 1 -48.43 -26.50 -5.85
N SER A 2 -48.22 -25.19 -5.98
CA SER A 2 -46.90 -24.55 -6.05
C SER A 2 -46.37 -24.37 -4.63
N GLY A 3 -45.30 -25.08 -4.28
CA GLY A 3 -44.56 -24.86 -3.05
C GLY A 3 -43.69 -23.62 -3.19
N THR A 4 -44.02 -22.58 -2.43
CA THR A 4 -43.24 -21.36 -2.24
C THR A 4 -41.94 -21.66 -1.51
N HIS A 5 -40.81 -21.23 -2.08
CA HIS A 5 -39.53 -21.13 -1.38
C HIS A 5 -39.65 -20.09 -0.24
N PRO A 6 -39.07 -20.33 0.95
CA PRO A 6 -38.94 -19.28 1.95
C PRO A 6 -37.95 -18.23 1.42
N SER A 7 -38.40 -16.98 1.44
CA SER A 7 -37.63 -15.77 1.11
C SER A 7 -36.41 -15.64 2.02
N ASP A 8 -35.29 -15.20 1.43
CA ASP A 8 -34.14 -14.63 2.13
C ASP A 8 -34.61 -13.57 3.15
N GLU A 9 -34.46 -13.84 4.44
CA GLU A 9 -34.49 -12.79 5.46
C GLU A 9 -33.21 -11.96 5.30
N ALA A 10 -33.36 -10.74 4.79
CA ALA A 10 -32.32 -9.72 4.85
C ALA A 10 -31.93 -9.52 6.33
N ALA A 11 -30.65 -9.66 6.65
CA ALA A 11 -30.14 -9.37 7.99
C ALA A 11 -30.51 -7.93 8.38
N THR A 12 -31.25 -7.78 9.49
CA THR A 12 -31.64 -6.48 10.02
C THR A 12 -30.40 -5.62 10.27
N PRO A 13 -30.35 -4.36 9.81
CA PRO A 13 -29.23 -3.47 10.11
C PRO A 13 -29.13 -3.24 11.63
N VAL A 14 -27.96 -3.52 12.20
CA VAL A 14 -27.71 -3.63 13.65
C VAL A 14 -27.75 -2.27 14.35
N ALA A 15 -27.13 -1.23 13.78
CA ALA A 15 -27.08 0.08 14.43
C ALA A 15 -27.02 1.27 13.46
N LEU A 16 -27.84 2.30 13.74
CA LEU A 16 -27.79 3.60 13.09
C LEU A 16 -27.01 4.59 13.97
N VAL A 17 -26.00 5.25 13.39
CA VAL A 17 -25.36 6.40 14.02
C VAL A 17 -25.96 7.68 13.47
N VAL A 18 -26.47 8.54 14.35
CA VAL A 18 -26.91 9.89 14.02
C VAL A 18 -25.97 10.90 14.65
N ILE A 19 -25.43 11.79 13.82
CA ILE A 19 -24.54 12.89 14.19
C ILE A 19 -25.29 14.21 14.01
N PRO A 20 -25.80 14.82 15.09
CA PRO A 20 -26.40 16.15 15.01
C PRO A 20 -25.32 17.23 14.82
N ALA A 21 -25.33 17.93 13.69
CA ALA A 21 -24.36 18.99 13.39
C ALA A 21 -25.06 20.24 12.80
N ARG A 22 -25.40 21.22 13.64
CA ARG A 22 -26.02 22.48 13.18
C ARG A 22 -24.99 23.51 12.70
N GLY A 23 -25.37 24.39 11.78
CA GLY A 23 -24.53 25.51 11.32
C GLY A 23 -24.39 26.64 12.37
N GLY A 24 -25.48 26.92 13.10
CA GLY A 24 -25.56 28.00 14.10
C GLY A 24 -24.93 27.66 15.45
N SER A 25 -23.60 27.52 15.50
CA SER A 25 -22.89 27.38 16.78
C SER A 25 -22.60 28.74 17.42
N GLN A 26 -22.86 28.89 18.73
CA GLN A 26 -22.75 30.18 19.42
C GLN A 26 -21.34 30.48 19.98
N GLY A 27 -20.55 29.45 20.31
CA GLY A 27 -19.18 29.63 20.82
C GLY A 27 -18.13 29.76 19.73
N VAL A 28 -18.17 28.85 18.75
CA VAL A 28 -17.23 28.82 17.61
C VAL A 28 -18.06 28.83 16.30
N PRO A 29 -17.99 29.89 15.48
CA PRO A 29 -18.75 29.94 14.22
C PRO A 29 -18.46 28.74 13.34
N LEU A 30 -19.50 28.09 12.80
CA LEU A 30 -19.37 26.88 11.97
C LEU A 30 -18.48 25.79 12.58
N LYS A 31 -18.45 25.66 13.91
CA LYS A 31 -17.62 24.72 14.70
C LYS A 31 -17.43 23.36 14.04
N ASN A 32 -18.50 22.77 13.50
CA ASN A 32 -18.46 21.41 12.96
C ASN A 32 -17.59 21.26 11.69
N LEU A 33 -17.27 22.38 11.02
CA LEU A 33 -16.35 22.45 9.88
C LEU A 33 -14.90 22.79 10.30
N GLU A 34 -14.69 23.23 11.54
CA GLU A 34 -13.36 23.50 12.05
C GLU A 34 -12.51 22.23 12.07
N ARG A 35 -11.23 22.38 11.73
CA ARG A 35 -10.29 21.26 11.59
C ARG A 35 -9.48 21.03 12.87
N VAL A 36 -9.37 19.76 13.26
CA VAL A 36 -8.52 19.25 14.34
C VAL A 36 -7.63 18.16 13.75
N GLY A 37 -6.31 18.36 13.74
CA GLY A 37 -5.39 17.50 12.99
C GLY A 37 -5.80 17.41 11.52
N GLY A 38 -6.06 18.55 10.88
CA GLY A 38 -6.43 18.69 9.46
C GLY A 38 -7.77 18.10 9.00
N VAL A 39 -8.51 17.40 9.87
CA VAL A 39 -9.83 16.84 9.56
C VAL A 39 -10.91 17.64 10.28
N SER A 40 -12.03 17.95 9.61
CA SER A 40 -13.15 18.65 10.24
C SER A 40 -13.74 17.84 11.40
N LEU A 41 -14.35 18.51 12.37
CA LEU A 41 -15.02 17.84 13.49
C LEU A 41 -16.10 16.86 13.03
N VAL A 42 -16.94 17.26 12.05
CA VAL A 42 -17.94 16.35 11.48
C VAL A 42 -17.29 15.17 10.76
N GLY A 43 -16.23 15.40 9.99
CA GLY A 43 -15.51 14.33 9.29
C GLY A 43 -14.84 13.33 10.23
N ARG A 44 -14.30 13.80 11.36
CA ARG A 44 -13.75 12.94 12.43
C ARG A 44 -14.82 12.05 13.05
N ALA A 45 -15.99 12.61 13.35
CA ALA A 45 -17.11 11.83 13.91
C ALA A 45 -17.59 10.77 12.92
N VAL A 46 -17.78 11.13 11.65
CA VAL A 46 -18.18 10.19 10.58
C VAL A 46 -17.15 9.06 10.42
N SER A 47 -15.87 9.40 10.32
CA SER A 47 -14.78 8.40 10.18
C SER A 47 -14.76 7.43 11.36
N SER A 48 -14.95 7.96 12.58
CA SER A 48 -14.95 7.13 13.80
C SER A 48 -16.17 6.20 13.86
N ALA A 49 -17.33 6.68 13.40
CA ALA A 49 -18.56 5.91 13.32
C ALA A 49 -18.46 4.78 12.28
N LEU A 50 -17.96 5.07 11.07
CA LEU A 50 -17.80 4.08 10.00
C LEU A 50 -16.79 2.98 10.35
N ALA A 51 -15.77 3.31 11.15
CA ALA A 51 -14.78 2.35 11.62
C ALA A 51 -15.24 1.51 12.82
N ALA A 52 -16.40 1.82 13.43
CA ALA A 52 -16.87 1.14 14.63
C ALA A 52 -17.59 -0.19 14.27
N PRO A 53 -17.16 -1.33 14.84
CA PRO A 53 -17.86 -2.60 14.64
C PRO A 53 -19.34 -2.53 15.03
N GLY A 54 -20.21 -3.13 14.22
CA GLY A 54 -21.66 -3.17 14.47
C GLY A 54 -22.43 -1.96 13.94
N VAL A 55 -21.76 -0.90 13.48
CA VAL A 55 -22.42 0.23 12.82
C VAL A 55 -22.81 -0.15 11.38
N SER A 56 -24.08 0.05 11.05
CA SER A 56 -24.65 -0.30 9.74
C SER A 56 -24.80 0.91 8.82
N ARG A 57 -25.13 2.07 9.41
CA ARG A 57 -25.35 3.32 8.68
C ARG A 57 -24.96 4.52 9.51
N VAL A 58 -24.40 5.55 8.87
CA VAL A 58 -24.01 6.81 9.51
C VAL A 58 -24.73 7.95 8.82
N VAL A 59 -25.46 8.75 9.60
CA VAL A 59 -26.25 9.88 9.13
C VAL A 59 -25.83 11.14 9.86
N VAL A 60 -25.57 12.21 9.11
CA VAL A 60 -25.40 13.55 9.65
C VAL A 60 -26.71 14.32 9.49
N SER A 61 -27.29 14.74 10.61
CA SER A 61 -28.46 15.62 10.62
C SER A 61 -27.99 17.07 10.66
N THR A 62 -28.26 17.86 9.62
CA THR A 62 -27.78 19.25 9.52
C THR A 62 -28.72 20.16 8.72
N ASP A 63 -28.72 21.44 9.09
CA ASP A 63 -29.39 22.55 8.40
C ASP A 63 -28.44 23.33 7.47
N HIS A 64 -27.16 22.96 7.42
CA HIS A 64 -26.13 23.74 6.75
C HIS A 64 -25.53 22.99 5.55
N ALA A 65 -25.66 23.56 4.36
CA ALA A 65 -25.19 22.96 3.11
C ALA A 65 -23.70 22.59 3.13
N GLY A 66 -22.84 23.40 3.76
CA GLY A 66 -21.42 23.10 3.90
C GLY A 66 -21.13 21.90 4.80
N ILE A 67 -21.91 21.71 5.87
CA ILE A 67 -21.78 20.55 6.76
C ILE A 67 -22.28 19.29 6.05
N ALA A 68 -23.36 19.41 5.28
CA ALA A 68 -23.88 18.32 4.46
C ALA A 68 -22.88 17.86 3.39
N ALA A 69 -22.21 18.79 2.71
CA ALA A 69 -21.17 18.47 1.73
C ALA A 69 -19.99 17.76 2.39
N GLU A 70 -19.52 18.27 3.53
CA GLU A 70 -18.43 17.66 4.29
C GLU A 70 -18.81 16.26 4.82
N ALA A 71 -20.03 16.07 5.32
CA ALA A 71 -20.52 14.76 5.76
C ALA A 71 -20.48 13.70 4.65
N ARG A 72 -20.99 14.04 3.46
CA ARG A 72 -20.98 13.15 2.29
C ARG A 72 -19.56 12.83 1.83
N ARG A 73 -18.65 13.81 1.91
CA ARG A 73 -17.22 13.62 1.60
C ARG A 73 -16.59 12.51 2.45
N PHE A 74 -17.00 12.38 3.71
CA PHE A 74 -16.54 11.32 4.61
C PHE A 74 -17.38 10.04 4.56
N GLY A 75 -18.35 9.93 3.64
CA GLY A 75 -19.14 8.72 3.43
C GLY A 75 -20.37 8.59 4.32
N ALA A 76 -20.83 9.66 4.97
CA ALA A 76 -22.11 9.67 5.68
C ALA A 76 -23.26 10.11 4.78
N ASP A 77 -24.44 9.56 5.05
CA ASP A 77 -25.69 10.08 4.53
C ASP A 77 -26.06 11.39 5.24
N VAL A 78 -26.93 12.17 4.60
CA VAL A 78 -27.39 13.46 5.16
C VAL A 78 -28.90 13.46 5.29
N VAL A 79 -29.37 13.80 6.48
CA VAL A 79 -30.76 14.19 6.73
C VAL A 79 -30.81 15.70 6.92
N GLU A 80 -31.53 16.37 6.02
CA GLU A 80 -31.75 17.80 6.12
C GLU A 80 -32.62 18.11 7.34
N ARG A 81 -32.14 19.00 8.21
CA ARG A 81 -32.81 19.33 9.46
C ARG A 81 -33.78 20.49 9.27
N PRO A 82 -35.05 20.35 9.69
CA PRO A 82 -36.02 21.43 9.72
C PRO A 82 -35.55 22.63 10.56
N ALA A 83 -36.01 23.84 10.19
CA ALA A 83 -35.58 25.08 10.83
C ALA A 83 -35.96 25.15 12.33
N ASP A 84 -37.09 24.57 12.72
CA ASP A 84 -37.59 24.49 14.10
C ASP A 84 -36.74 23.59 15.01
N LEU A 85 -36.00 22.63 14.43
CA LEU A 85 -35.06 21.75 15.13
C LEU A 85 -33.60 22.24 15.06
N SER A 86 -33.38 23.43 14.50
CA SER A 86 -32.04 23.98 14.24
C SER A 86 -31.66 25.15 15.16
N GLY A 87 -32.59 25.60 16.00
CA GLY A 87 -32.37 26.67 16.99
C GLY A 87 -31.46 26.28 18.17
N SER A 88 -31.06 27.27 18.97
CA SER A 88 -30.22 27.07 20.16
C SER A 88 -30.90 26.25 21.26
N THR A 89 -32.23 26.19 21.26
CA THR A 89 -33.07 25.48 22.23
C THR A 89 -33.47 24.07 21.79
N ALA A 90 -33.13 23.66 20.56
CA ALA A 90 -33.43 22.31 20.08
C ALA A 90 -32.50 21.28 20.75
N SER A 91 -33.06 20.20 21.28
CA SER A 91 -32.29 19.13 21.93
C SER A 91 -31.63 18.22 20.90
N SER A 92 -30.50 17.59 21.25
CA SER A 92 -29.87 16.58 20.38
C SER A 92 -30.82 15.42 20.08
N GLU A 93 -31.67 15.04 21.03
CA GLU A 93 -32.67 13.98 20.91
C GLU A 93 -33.70 14.28 19.82
N SER A 94 -34.16 15.54 19.73
CA SER A 94 -35.12 15.95 18.68
C SER A 94 -34.54 15.77 17.28
N ALA A 95 -33.25 16.04 17.09
CA ALA A 95 -32.55 15.81 15.83
C ALA A 95 -32.36 14.32 15.51
N VAL A 96 -32.11 13.48 16.53
CA VAL A 96 -31.99 12.02 16.37
C VAL A 96 -33.34 11.40 16.02
N LEU A 97 -34.40 11.77 16.73
CA LEU A 97 -35.75 11.27 16.47
C LEU A 97 -36.24 11.69 15.08
N HIS A 98 -36.01 12.95 14.68
CA HIS A 98 -36.31 13.40 13.33
C HIS A 98 -35.56 12.58 12.26
N ALA A 99 -34.27 12.29 12.47
CA ALA A 99 -33.52 11.45 11.54
C ALA A 99 -34.11 10.03 11.46
N LEU A 100 -34.46 9.43 12.60
CA LEU A 100 -35.12 8.13 12.65
C LEU A 100 -36.50 8.13 11.95
N ASP A 101 -37.24 9.24 11.99
CA ASP A 101 -38.56 9.37 11.33
C ASP A 101 -38.44 9.64 9.83
N THR A 102 -37.29 10.15 9.37
CA THR A 102 -37.03 10.44 7.95
C THR A 102 -36.53 9.21 7.20
N LEU A 103 -35.93 8.25 7.91
CA LEU A 103 -35.36 7.03 7.32
C LEU A 103 -36.41 5.92 7.31
N ASP A 104 -36.52 5.20 6.18
CA ASP A 104 -37.50 4.12 6.00
C ASP A 104 -37.05 2.78 6.63
N ASP A 105 -35.80 2.68 7.09
CA ASP A 105 -35.24 1.45 7.66
C ASP A 105 -35.48 1.35 9.18
N GLU A 106 -35.72 0.14 9.68
CA GLU A 106 -35.76 -0.14 11.12
C GLU A 106 -34.37 -0.53 11.65
N TYR A 107 -33.99 0.05 12.78
CA TYR A 107 -32.72 -0.22 13.47
C TYR A 107 -32.97 -0.63 14.92
N GLU A 108 -32.31 -1.69 15.39
CA GLU A 108 -32.40 -2.11 16.80
C GLU A 108 -31.71 -1.10 17.73
N VAL A 109 -30.55 -0.61 17.31
CA VAL A 109 -29.70 0.29 18.10
C VAL A 109 -29.57 1.65 17.40
N THR A 110 -29.69 2.72 18.17
CA THR A 110 -29.44 4.10 17.73
C THR A 110 -28.30 4.69 18.54
N VAL A 111 -27.32 5.28 17.87
CA VAL A 111 -26.21 6.01 18.47
C VAL A 111 -26.41 7.50 18.25
N LEU A 112 -26.43 8.28 19.33
CA LEU A 112 -26.19 9.72 19.28
C LEU A 112 -24.69 9.96 19.41
N LEU A 113 -24.05 10.43 18.34
CA LEU A 113 -22.61 10.73 18.31
C LEU A 113 -22.41 12.25 18.16
N GLN A 114 -21.66 12.87 19.08
CA GLN A 114 -21.41 14.32 19.01
C GLN A 114 -20.08 14.63 18.32
N CYS A 115 -20.12 15.46 17.28
CA CYS A 115 -18.91 15.93 16.61
C CYS A 115 -18.09 16.94 17.44
N THR A 116 -18.63 17.46 18.55
CA THR A 116 -17.92 18.32 19.50
C THR A 116 -16.88 17.57 20.34
N SER A 117 -16.92 16.23 20.33
CA SER A 117 -15.91 15.36 20.92
C SER A 117 -14.97 14.82 19.83
N PRO A 118 -13.78 15.43 19.60
CA PRO A 118 -12.96 15.19 18.41
C PRO A 118 -12.23 13.82 18.37
N PHE A 119 -12.18 13.09 19.48
CA PHE A 119 -11.34 11.89 19.65
C PHE A 119 -12.14 10.66 20.10
N VAL A 120 -13.14 10.29 19.30
CA VAL A 120 -13.95 9.09 19.54
C VAL A 120 -13.15 7.83 19.15
N ASP A 121 -13.00 6.87 20.07
CA ASP A 121 -12.40 5.56 19.77
C ASP A 121 -13.46 4.64 19.12
N PRO A 122 -13.27 4.21 17.85
CA PRO A 122 -14.21 3.31 17.17
C PRO A 122 -14.43 1.98 17.89
N ARG A 123 -13.42 1.46 18.60
CA ARG A 123 -13.54 0.21 19.35
C ARG A 123 -14.39 0.38 20.59
N ALA A 124 -14.25 1.50 21.29
CA ALA A 124 -15.10 1.82 22.44
C ALA A 124 -16.56 2.03 22.01
N LEU A 125 -16.77 2.71 20.88
CA LEU A 125 -18.10 2.88 20.30
C LEU A 125 -18.71 1.52 19.90
N GLY A 126 -17.97 0.66 19.20
CA GLY A 126 -18.44 -0.66 18.81
C GLY A 126 -18.74 -1.59 19.99
N ALA A 127 -17.94 -1.53 21.06
CA ALA A 127 -18.21 -2.26 22.30
C ALA A 127 -19.51 -1.80 22.99
N ALA A 128 -19.81 -0.50 22.94
CA ALA A 128 -21.07 0.04 23.46
C ALA A 128 -22.28 -0.36 22.58
N VAL A 129 -22.10 -0.44 21.26
CA VAL A 129 -23.11 -0.99 20.32
C VAL A 129 -23.41 -2.46 20.64
N ALA A 130 -22.37 -3.28 20.81
CA ALA A 130 -22.54 -4.68 21.17
C ALA A 130 -23.31 -4.87 22.47
N GLN A 131 -23.00 -4.11 23.53
CA GLN A 131 -23.72 -4.20 24.81
C GLN A 131 -25.22 -3.95 24.71
N VAL A 132 -25.65 -3.02 23.84
CA VAL A 132 -27.09 -2.77 23.63
C VAL A 132 -27.72 -3.84 22.73
N ALA A 133 -27.03 -4.23 21.66
CA ALA A 133 -27.49 -5.28 20.75
C ALA A 133 -27.61 -6.66 21.43
N ASP A 134 -26.70 -6.97 22.35
CA ASP A 134 -26.67 -8.23 23.13
C ASP A 134 -27.59 -8.18 24.37
N ASP A 135 -28.41 -7.13 24.51
CA ASP A 135 -29.36 -6.90 25.61
C ASP A 135 -28.76 -6.82 27.02
N GLU A 136 -27.48 -6.46 27.12
CA GLU A 136 -26.81 -6.22 28.41
C GLU A 136 -27.22 -4.88 29.04
N ALA A 137 -27.53 -3.88 28.21
CA ALA A 137 -27.98 -2.55 28.63
C ALA A 137 -29.01 -1.95 27.67
N ASP A 138 -29.83 -1.02 28.17
CA ASP A 138 -30.77 -0.25 27.34
C ASP A 138 -30.11 1.03 26.82
N VAL A 139 -29.16 1.57 27.60
CA VAL A 139 -28.34 2.75 27.26
C VAL A 139 -26.90 2.52 27.69
N VAL A 140 -25.94 2.83 26.84
CA VAL A 140 -24.50 2.87 27.16
C VAL A 140 -23.97 4.26 26.87
N VAL A 141 -23.32 4.90 27.85
CA VAL A 141 -22.75 6.25 27.73
C VAL A 141 -21.23 6.24 27.86
N ALA A 142 -20.57 7.03 27.01
CA ALA A 142 -19.12 7.23 27.07
C ALA A 142 -18.72 8.04 28.31
N VAL A 143 -17.81 7.49 29.12
CA VAL A 143 -17.32 8.15 30.34
C VAL A 143 -15.81 8.06 30.51
N ALA A 144 -15.20 9.08 31.09
CA ALA A 144 -13.81 9.05 31.52
C ALA A 144 -13.72 8.83 33.03
N PRO A 145 -12.87 7.90 33.51
CA PRO A 145 -12.59 7.79 34.93
C PRO A 145 -11.89 9.07 35.43
N THR A 146 -12.35 9.61 36.55
CA THR A 146 -11.74 10.76 37.22
C THR A 146 -11.51 10.46 38.69
N HIS A 147 -10.38 10.96 39.20
CA HIS A 147 -10.05 10.93 40.61
C HIS A 147 -10.14 12.32 41.26
N ASP A 148 -10.71 13.28 40.53
CA ASP A 148 -10.84 14.64 41.00
C ASP A 148 -11.78 14.72 42.20
N PHE A 149 -11.46 15.69 43.07
CA PHE A 149 -12.30 16.02 44.20
C PHE A 149 -13.30 17.07 43.74
N GLN A 150 -14.48 16.60 43.36
CA GLN A 150 -15.60 17.45 42.98
C GLN A 150 -16.26 18.04 44.24
N TRP A 151 -16.62 19.30 44.16
CA TRP A 151 -17.38 20.02 45.18
C TRP A 151 -18.58 20.68 44.51
N VAL A 152 -19.74 20.60 45.15
CA VAL A 152 -20.97 21.25 44.70
C VAL A 152 -21.27 22.40 45.64
N LEU A 153 -21.66 23.54 45.08
CA LEU A 153 -22.17 24.67 45.83
C LEU A 153 -23.70 24.68 45.69
N THR A 154 -24.42 24.47 46.79
CA THR A 154 -25.89 24.55 46.83
C THR A 154 -26.27 25.57 47.89
N ASP A 155 -27.02 26.61 47.51
CA ASP A 155 -27.44 27.70 48.41
C ASP A 155 -26.30 28.35 49.21
N GLY A 156 -25.10 28.42 48.63
CA GLY A 156 -23.91 28.97 49.27
C GLY A 156 -23.14 28.01 50.19
N GLU A 157 -23.62 26.78 50.35
CA GLU A 157 -22.95 25.73 51.12
C GLU A 157 -22.13 24.81 50.19
N ALA A 158 -20.82 24.70 50.45
CA ALA A 158 -19.93 23.83 49.69
C ALA A 158 -19.94 22.41 50.26
N ARG A 159 -20.29 21.43 49.42
CA ARG A 159 -20.34 20.01 49.80
C ARG A 159 -19.47 19.16 48.87
N PRO A 160 -18.63 18.26 49.40
CA PRO A 160 -17.85 17.34 48.61
C PRO A 160 -18.73 16.26 47.96
N VAL A 161 -18.38 15.85 46.74
CA VAL A 161 -19.03 14.73 46.06
C VAL A 161 -18.26 13.44 46.36
N GLY A 162 -18.94 12.43 46.89
CA GLY A 162 -18.38 11.09 47.12
C GLY A 162 -17.46 10.94 48.33
N HIS A 163 -17.40 11.92 49.24
CA HIS A 163 -16.73 11.81 50.55
C HIS A 163 -17.35 12.78 51.56
N ALA A 164 -16.93 12.72 52.84
CA ALA A 164 -17.40 13.63 53.88
C ALA A 164 -16.51 14.89 54.01
N VAL A 165 -17.07 16.01 54.46
CA VAL A 165 -16.34 17.28 54.64
C VAL A 165 -15.15 17.14 55.59
N ASP A 166 -15.27 16.34 56.63
CA ASP A 166 -14.27 16.11 57.67
C ASP A 166 -13.30 14.96 57.33
N HIS A 167 -13.54 14.23 56.24
CA HIS A 167 -12.71 13.10 55.84
C HIS A 167 -12.49 13.04 54.33
N ARG A 168 -11.32 13.48 53.89
CA ARG A 168 -10.86 13.34 52.51
C ARG A 168 -10.06 12.03 52.35
N PRO A 169 -10.56 11.02 51.62
CA PRO A 169 -9.83 9.77 51.39
C PRO A 169 -8.59 10.02 50.51
N ARG A 170 -7.56 9.16 50.64
CA ARG A 170 -6.42 9.21 49.74
C ARG A 170 -6.86 8.76 48.35
N ARG A 171 -6.30 9.37 47.30
CA ARG A 171 -6.59 9.02 45.89
C ARG A 171 -6.48 7.52 45.60
N GLN A 172 -5.53 6.84 46.25
CA GLN A 172 -5.22 5.42 46.05
C GLN A 172 -6.29 4.48 46.60
N ASP A 173 -7.09 4.94 47.56
CA ASP A 173 -8.04 4.11 48.31
C ASP A 173 -9.49 4.29 47.80
N ARG A 174 -9.68 5.04 46.71
CA ARG A 174 -10.99 5.45 46.21
C ARG A 174 -11.28 4.78 44.87
N ALA A 175 -12.50 4.26 44.72
CA ALA A 175 -13.02 3.89 43.41
C ALA A 175 -13.13 5.15 42.51
N PRO A 176 -12.85 5.06 41.21
CA PRO A 176 -12.96 6.21 40.32
C PRO A 176 -14.41 6.69 40.25
N HIS A 177 -14.58 8.00 40.14
CA HIS A 177 -15.82 8.57 39.63
C HIS A 177 -15.76 8.57 38.10
N PHE A 178 -16.91 8.73 37.45
CA PHE A 178 -16.99 8.76 36.01
C PHE A 178 -17.56 10.10 35.55
N ARG A 179 -16.83 10.78 34.68
CA ARG A 179 -17.28 12.01 34.03
C ARG A 179 -17.78 11.65 32.64
N GLU A 180 -18.99 12.06 32.33
CA GLU A 180 -19.54 11.98 30.97
C GLU A 180 -18.67 12.77 30.00
N THR A 181 -18.34 12.18 28.85
CA THR A 181 -17.44 12.82 27.89
C THR A 181 -18.15 13.61 26.82
N GLY A 182 -19.47 13.45 26.68
CA GLY A 182 -20.22 14.01 25.55
C GLY A 182 -19.92 13.33 24.21
N ALA A 183 -19.16 12.23 24.19
CA ALA A 183 -18.72 11.62 22.93
C ALA A 183 -19.83 10.86 22.22
N PHE A 184 -20.40 9.85 22.88
CA PHE A 184 -21.47 9.03 22.32
C PHE A 184 -22.43 8.50 23.39
N TYR A 185 -23.66 8.24 22.95
CA TYR A 185 -24.72 7.58 23.70
C TYR A 185 -25.31 6.52 22.78
N VAL A 186 -25.22 5.27 23.20
CA VAL A 186 -25.76 4.14 22.45
C VAL A 186 -27.04 3.70 23.15
N MET A 187 -28.12 3.59 22.41
CA MET A 187 -29.46 3.43 22.96
C MET A 187 -30.25 2.38 22.18
N ARG A 188 -31.07 1.61 22.88
CA ARG A 188 -32.09 0.78 22.23
C ARG A 188 -33.11 1.69 21.54
N THR A 189 -33.30 1.56 20.23
CA THR A 189 -34.10 2.49 19.42
C THR A 189 -35.53 2.60 19.92
N ALA A 190 -36.18 1.47 20.24
CA ALA A 190 -37.54 1.46 20.77
C ALA A 190 -37.66 2.21 22.10
N GLY A 191 -36.65 2.09 22.97
CA GLY A 191 -36.59 2.79 24.25
C GLY A 191 -36.44 4.30 24.06
N LEU A 192 -35.58 4.74 23.14
CA LEU A 192 -35.41 6.15 22.79
C LEU A 192 -36.73 6.75 22.27
N ARG A 193 -37.42 6.05 21.36
CA ARG A 193 -38.71 6.49 20.83
C ARG A 193 -39.79 6.62 21.91
N ALA A 194 -39.84 5.68 22.86
CA ALA A 194 -40.82 5.68 23.94
C ALA A 194 -40.53 6.73 25.02
N ALA A 195 -39.26 6.88 25.41
CA ALA A 195 -38.86 7.78 26.48
C ALA A 195 -38.71 9.24 26.02
N GLY A 196 -38.36 9.47 24.75
CA GLY A 196 -38.06 10.80 24.20
C GLY A 196 -36.79 11.45 24.76
N THR A 197 -35.98 10.71 25.51
CA THR A 197 -34.73 11.16 26.14
C THR A 197 -33.64 10.09 26.01
N ARG A 198 -32.37 10.49 26.08
CA ARG A 198 -31.22 9.59 25.91
C ARG A 198 -30.95 8.65 27.09
N PHE A 199 -31.60 8.86 28.24
CA PHE A 199 -31.44 8.03 29.44
C PHE A 199 -32.76 7.38 29.85
N PHE A 200 -32.77 6.05 29.85
CA PHE A 200 -33.89 5.21 30.25
C PHE A 200 -33.38 3.80 30.57
N GLY A 201 -34.21 2.98 31.23
CA GLY A 201 -33.89 1.57 31.49
C GLY A 201 -32.58 1.35 32.25
N ARG A 202 -31.85 0.29 31.87
CA ARG A 202 -30.53 -0.08 32.38
C ARG A 202 -29.45 0.77 31.69
N VAL A 203 -28.83 1.66 32.44
CA VAL A 203 -27.72 2.49 31.96
C VAL A 203 -26.38 1.86 32.35
N ALA A 204 -25.56 1.56 31.35
CA ALA A 204 -24.19 1.11 31.51
C ALA A 204 -23.17 2.19 31.11
N LEU A 205 -21.95 2.05 31.62
CA LEU A 205 -20.87 3.00 31.40
C LEU A 205 -19.81 2.36 30.50
N GLN A 206 -19.43 3.04 29.43
CA GLN A 206 -18.30 2.64 28.57
C GLN A 206 -17.10 3.54 28.87
N PRO A 207 -16.06 3.05 29.58
CA PRO A 207 -14.86 3.83 29.83
C PRO A 207 -14.13 4.17 28.54
N VAL A 208 -13.67 5.42 28.44
CA VAL A 208 -12.77 5.92 27.38
C VAL A 208 -11.54 6.60 28.01
N ASP A 209 -10.50 6.82 27.22
CA ASP A 209 -9.25 7.42 27.70
C ASP A 209 -9.48 8.87 28.18
N GLU A 210 -9.07 9.14 29.42
CA GLU A 210 -9.20 10.46 30.06
C GLU A 210 -8.48 11.55 29.25
N ARG A 211 -7.37 11.21 28.58
CA ARG A 211 -6.56 12.18 27.81
C ARG A 211 -7.29 12.71 26.59
N THR A 212 -8.18 11.91 26.01
CA THR A 212 -8.91 12.23 24.78
C THR A 212 -10.36 12.64 25.05
N ALA A 213 -10.81 12.51 26.29
CA ALA A 213 -12.13 12.89 26.75
C ALA A 213 -12.27 14.41 26.87
N MET A 214 -12.50 15.09 25.75
CA MET A 214 -12.74 16.53 25.73
C MET A 214 -13.91 16.90 24.81
N GLU A 215 -14.56 18.01 25.13
CA GLU A 215 -15.60 18.62 24.31
C GLU A 215 -15.14 20.02 23.90
N ILE A 216 -15.42 20.40 22.66
CA ILE A 216 -15.07 21.73 22.13
C ILE A 216 -16.30 22.62 22.27
N ASP A 217 -16.25 23.62 23.15
CA ASP A 217 -17.31 24.61 23.30
C ASP A 217 -16.84 26.03 23.00
N GLU A 218 -15.60 26.34 23.42
CA GLU A 218 -14.96 27.63 23.23
C GLU A 218 -13.76 27.54 22.26
N PRO A 219 -13.30 28.68 21.71
CA PRO A 219 -12.10 28.71 20.87
C PRO A 219 -10.85 28.13 21.55
N ALA A 220 -10.74 28.24 22.88
CA ALA A 220 -9.62 27.68 23.64
C ALA A 220 -9.60 26.15 23.62
N ASP A 221 -10.76 25.50 23.67
CA ASP A 221 -10.87 24.04 23.59
C ASP A 221 -10.45 23.54 22.21
N LEU A 222 -10.81 24.29 21.16
CA LEU A 222 -10.41 23.97 19.78
C LEU A 222 -8.89 24.04 19.60
N GLU A 223 -8.24 25.05 20.18
CA GLU A 223 -6.78 25.17 20.18
C GLU A 223 -6.12 24.01 20.96
N LEU A 224 -6.67 23.65 22.12
CA LEU A 224 -6.18 22.50 22.90
C LEU A 224 -6.35 21.20 22.11
N ALA A 225 -7.51 20.99 21.48
CA ALA A 225 -7.78 19.82 20.65
C ALA A 225 -6.81 19.73 19.47
N ARG A 226 -6.48 20.85 18.81
CA ARG A 226 -5.49 20.88 17.72
C ARG A 226 -4.11 20.44 18.17
N ARG A 227 -3.67 20.88 19.35
CA ARG A 227 -2.40 20.45 19.95
C ARG A 227 -2.43 18.98 20.32
N LEU A 228 -3.49 18.55 20.99
CA LEU A 228 -3.66 17.17 21.40
C LEU A 228 -3.70 16.22 20.19
N ALA A 229 -4.28 16.63 19.07
CA ALA A 229 -4.29 15.84 17.84
C ALA A 229 -2.88 15.56 17.27
N GLN A 230 -1.87 16.34 17.65
CA GLN A 230 -0.47 16.08 17.28
C GLN A 230 0.13 14.95 18.12
N GLU A 231 -0.39 14.71 19.34
CA GLU A 231 0.10 13.70 20.28
C GLU A 231 -0.74 12.40 20.26
N VAL A 232 -2.05 12.53 20.06
CA VAL A 232 -3.02 11.42 20.03
C VAL A 232 -3.05 10.85 18.62
N GLY A 233 -2.03 10.05 18.32
CA GLY A 233 -1.98 9.17 17.16
C GLY A 233 -2.05 9.93 15.84
N VAL A 234 -0.87 10.25 15.30
CA VAL A 234 -0.74 10.47 13.87
C VAL A 234 -1.28 9.21 13.19
N THR A 235 -2.50 9.30 12.65
CA THR A 235 -2.99 8.36 11.64
C THR A 235 -1.85 8.19 10.65
N ALA A 236 -1.53 6.95 10.30
CA ALA A 236 -0.55 6.63 9.28
C ALA A 236 -0.70 7.61 8.09
N LEU A 237 0.38 8.31 7.70
CA LEU A 237 0.39 9.30 6.62
C LEU A 237 0.17 8.65 5.25
N ASP A 238 -1.02 8.08 5.01
CA ASP A 238 -1.39 7.36 3.80
C ASP A 238 -1.97 8.32 2.75
N VAL A 239 -1.10 8.85 1.90
CA VAL A 239 -1.40 9.89 0.90
C VAL A 239 -0.97 9.48 -0.49
N ASP A 240 -1.80 9.67 -1.51
CA ASP A 240 -1.52 9.35 -2.92
C ASP A 240 -0.53 10.29 -3.59
N ALA A 241 -0.22 11.45 -2.99
CA ALA A 241 0.83 12.34 -3.46
C ALA A 241 1.45 13.16 -2.33
N VAL A 242 2.69 13.61 -2.55
CA VAL A 242 3.38 14.57 -1.67
C VAL A 242 3.76 15.80 -2.47
N VAL A 243 3.39 16.97 -2.00
CA VAL A 243 3.80 18.26 -2.55
C VAL A 243 4.63 18.96 -1.49
N THR A 244 5.75 19.54 -1.88
CA THR A 244 6.64 20.27 -0.96
C THR A 244 6.90 21.65 -1.50
N ASP A 245 6.90 22.66 -0.64
CA ASP A 245 7.64 23.88 -0.95
C ASP A 245 9.13 23.57 -1.10
N PHE A 246 9.89 24.49 -1.70
CA PHE A 246 11.33 24.39 -1.81
C PHE A 246 12.03 25.10 -0.64
N ASP A 247 11.80 26.41 -0.50
CA ASP A 247 12.46 27.25 0.49
C ASP A 247 11.97 26.89 1.90
N GLY A 248 12.92 26.68 2.82
CA GLY A 248 12.62 26.31 4.20
C GLY A 248 11.98 24.94 4.39
N VAL A 249 11.89 24.14 3.32
CA VAL A 249 11.48 22.73 3.36
C VAL A 249 12.62 21.86 2.86
N HIS A 250 13.06 22.02 1.60
CA HIS A 250 14.27 21.38 1.08
C HIS A 250 15.54 22.12 1.48
N THR A 251 15.44 23.43 1.75
CA THR A 251 16.53 24.30 2.20
C THR A 251 16.33 24.71 3.66
N ASP A 252 17.39 25.21 4.30
CA ASP A 252 17.37 25.73 5.67
C ASP A 252 17.04 27.24 5.73
N ASP A 253 16.32 27.76 4.72
CA ASP A 253 16.00 29.18 4.52
C ASP A 253 17.22 30.12 4.39
N HIS A 254 18.42 29.56 4.19
CA HIS A 254 19.62 30.33 3.93
C HIS A 254 20.06 30.21 2.46
N ALA A 255 20.38 31.37 1.88
CA ALA A 255 21.01 31.49 0.58
C ALA A 255 22.41 32.14 0.74
N HIS A 256 23.40 31.60 0.05
CA HIS A 256 24.75 32.16 -0.03
C HIS A 256 24.87 32.96 -1.32
N LEU A 257 25.09 34.27 -1.20
CA LEU A 257 25.38 35.15 -2.34
C LEU A 257 26.86 35.51 -2.37
N ASP A 258 27.48 35.35 -3.52
CA ASP A 258 28.85 35.84 -3.75
C ASP A 258 28.87 37.31 -4.23
N SER A 259 30.07 37.88 -4.36
CA SER A 259 30.25 39.26 -4.82
C SER A 259 29.82 39.51 -6.26
N ASN A 260 29.56 38.46 -7.04
CA ASN A 260 29.07 38.54 -8.42
C ASN A 260 27.54 38.41 -8.50
N GLY A 261 26.86 38.22 -7.36
CA GLY A 261 25.43 38.00 -7.29
C GLY A 261 25.01 36.57 -7.62
N LEU A 262 25.94 35.61 -7.63
CA LEU A 262 25.61 34.20 -7.79
C LEU A 262 25.10 33.64 -6.46
N GLU A 263 23.90 33.08 -6.49
CA GLU A 263 23.24 32.47 -5.34
C GLU A 263 23.43 30.95 -5.32
N SER A 264 23.65 30.40 -4.13
CA SER A 264 23.62 28.96 -3.87
C SER A 264 22.91 28.66 -2.57
N VAL A 265 22.21 27.52 -2.53
CA VAL A 265 21.45 27.07 -1.34
C VAL A 265 21.98 25.73 -0.86
N ARG A 266 21.73 25.44 0.41
CA ARG A 266 22.06 24.15 1.01
C ARG A 266 20.81 23.27 1.03
N VAL A 267 20.99 21.99 0.69
CA VAL A 267 19.94 20.97 0.77
C VAL A 267 20.43 19.73 1.50
N HIS A 268 19.52 19.00 2.16
CA HIS A 268 19.87 17.77 2.85
C HIS A 268 20.01 16.59 1.88
N ARG A 269 21.07 15.79 2.01
CA ARG A 269 21.24 14.58 1.18
C ARG A 269 20.27 13.47 1.56
N GLY A 270 19.96 13.34 2.86
CA GLY A 270 19.03 12.33 3.36
C GLY A 270 17.63 12.48 2.80
N ASP A 271 17.21 13.71 2.46
CA ASP A 271 15.94 13.97 1.77
C ASP A 271 15.88 13.24 0.43
N GLY A 272 16.97 13.23 -0.34
CA GLY A 272 17.01 12.49 -1.59
C GLY A 272 16.82 10.99 -1.44
N MET A 273 17.31 10.41 -0.34
CA MET A 273 17.06 9.00 -0.01
C MET A 273 15.60 8.75 0.37
N GLY A 274 14.97 9.69 1.09
CA GLY A 274 13.55 9.64 1.45
C GLY A 274 12.66 9.75 0.22
N VAL A 275 12.88 10.77 -0.61
CA VAL A 275 12.18 10.94 -1.88
C VAL A 275 12.37 9.71 -2.78
N GLY A 276 13.57 9.13 -2.80
CA GLY A 276 13.82 7.87 -3.48
C GLY A 276 12.96 6.71 -2.96
N LEU A 277 12.81 6.56 -1.64
CA LEU A 277 11.92 5.55 -1.02
C LEU A 277 10.45 5.81 -1.37
N LEU A 278 10.00 7.07 -1.26
CA LEU A 278 8.63 7.48 -1.59
C LEU A 278 8.28 7.20 -3.06
N ARG A 279 9.16 7.58 -3.99
CA ARG A 279 8.96 7.30 -5.41
C ARG A 279 8.88 5.80 -5.71
N ARG A 280 9.59 4.96 -4.94
CA ARG A 280 9.51 3.49 -5.08
C ARG A 280 8.14 2.94 -4.70
N THR A 281 7.37 3.62 -3.84
CA THR A 281 5.98 3.24 -3.53
C THR A 281 4.98 3.72 -4.57
N GLY A 282 5.42 4.38 -5.65
CA GLY A 282 4.55 4.90 -6.70
C GLY A 282 3.84 6.21 -6.34
N VAL A 283 4.23 6.84 -5.22
CA VAL A 283 3.65 8.11 -4.78
C VAL A 283 4.40 9.24 -5.48
N PRO A 284 3.75 10.00 -6.38
CA PRO A 284 4.37 11.16 -7.00
C PRO A 284 4.75 12.20 -5.94
N LEU A 285 5.88 12.85 -6.17
CA LEU A 285 6.28 14.05 -5.45
C LEU A 285 6.37 15.24 -6.41
N LEU A 286 5.84 16.38 -6.00
CA LEU A 286 5.95 17.65 -6.69
C LEU A 286 6.69 18.66 -5.79
N ILE A 287 7.69 19.34 -6.34
CA ILE A 287 8.23 20.57 -5.75
C ILE A 287 7.45 21.76 -6.32
N LEU A 288 6.73 22.49 -5.45
CA LEU A 288 5.94 23.67 -5.82
C LEU A 288 6.49 24.92 -5.11
N SER A 289 7.13 25.82 -5.86
CA SER A 289 7.81 26.98 -5.28
C SER A 289 7.51 28.30 -6.01
N THR A 290 7.52 29.39 -5.25
CA THR A 290 7.51 30.76 -5.77
C THR A 290 8.87 31.19 -6.32
N GLU A 291 9.96 30.48 -5.95
CA GLU A 291 11.32 30.80 -6.33
C GLU A 291 11.55 30.60 -7.83
N ARG A 292 12.13 31.62 -8.47
CA ARG A 292 12.43 31.67 -9.90
C ARG A 292 13.83 31.16 -10.20
N ASN A 293 14.71 31.12 -9.20
CA ASN A 293 16.08 30.64 -9.33
C ASN A 293 16.09 29.19 -9.86
N PRO A 294 16.96 28.87 -10.85
CA PRO A 294 17.05 27.53 -11.43
C PRO A 294 17.46 26.43 -10.43
N VAL A 295 17.94 26.79 -9.23
CA VAL A 295 18.32 25.83 -8.19
C VAL A 295 17.18 24.89 -7.78
N VAL A 296 15.93 25.37 -7.81
CA VAL A 296 14.73 24.55 -7.54
C VAL A 296 14.62 23.43 -8.56
N ARG A 297 14.72 23.77 -9.84
CA ARG A 297 14.67 22.80 -10.94
C ARG A 297 15.85 21.84 -10.90
N ALA A 298 17.06 22.34 -10.65
CA ALA A 298 18.24 21.49 -10.49
C ALA A 298 18.09 20.48 -9.35
N ARG A 299 17.44 20.87 -8.24
CA ARG A 299 17.11 19.94 -7.16
C ARG A 299 16.07 18.92 -7.59
N ALA A 300 14.98 19.35 -8.23
CA ALA A 300 13.93 18.45 -8.71
C ALA A 300 14.47 17.42 -9.70
N ASP A 301 15.27 17.84 -10.68
CA ASP A 301 15.91 16.98 -11.68
C ASP A 301 16.82 15.95 -11.00
N LYS A 302 17.61 16.39 -9.99
CA LYS A 302 18.44 15.49 -9.18
C LYS A 302 17.64 14.45 -8.40
N LEU A 303 16.43 14.79 -7.96
CA LEU A 303 15.52 13.90 -7.24
C LEU A 303 14.65 13.05 -8.19
N GLY A 304 14.58 13.43 -9.46
CA GLY A 304 13.70 12.85 -10.48
C GLY A 304 12.21 13.06 -10.16
N VAL A 305 11.85 14.23 -9.65
CA VAL A 305 10.48 14.57 -9.25
C VAL A 305 9.94 15.71 -10.11
N ASP A 306 8.62 15.85 -10.15
CA ASP A 306 7.98 16.96 -10.85
C ASP A 306 8.31 18.28 -10.15
N VAL A 307 8.33 19.37 -10.93
CA VAL A 307 8.58 20.71 -10.40
C VAL A 307 7.77 21.76 -11.13
N LEU A 308 7.12 22.60 -10.33
CA LEU A 308 6.49 23.85 -10.74
C LEU A 308 7.15 24.96 -9.90
N HIS A 309 7.94 25.82 -10.54
CA HIS A 309 8.68 26.88 -9.85
C HIS A 309 8.50 28.23 -10.57
N GLY A 310 8.71 29.33 -9.85
CA GLY A 310 8.34 30.67 -10.30
C GLY A 310 6.82 30.90 -10.33
N ILE A 311 6.07 30.14 -9.53
CA ILE A 311 4.61 30.19 -9.46
C ILE A 311 4.18 31.15 -8.35
N GLU A 312 3.43 32.20 -8.68
CA GLU A 312 2.93 33.16 -7.67
C GLU A 312 1.70 32.62 -6.92
N ASP A 313 0.74 32.02 -7.62
CA ASP A 313 -0.44 31.40 -7.02
C ASP A 313 -0.26 29.89 -6.87
N LYS A 314 0.34 29.48 -5.75
CA LYS A 314 0.56 28.06 -5.43
C LYS A 314 -0.76 27.28 -5.31
N ALA A 315 -1.84 27.92 -4.84
CA ALA A 315 -3.11 27.21 -4.64
C ALA A 315 -3.74 26.81 -5.98
N ALA A 316 -3.78 27.74 -6.95
CA ALA A 316 -4.30 27.45 -8.28
C ALA A 316 -3.45 26.40 -9.02
N ALA A 317 -2.12 26.51 -8.95
CA ALA A 317 -1.22 25.54 -9.59
C ALA A 317 -1.33 24.14 -8.97
N LEU A 318 -1.53 24.06 -7.66
CA LEU A 318 -1.77 22.80 -6.97
C LEU A 318 -3.10 22.16 -7.41
N ASP A 319 -4.18 22.94 -7.47
CA ASP A 319 -5.50 22.46 -7.92
C ASP A 319 -5.41 21.90 -9.36
N GLU A 320 -4.69 22.57 -10.27
CA GLU A 320 -4.46 22.10 -11.64
C GLU A 320 -3.64 20.80 -11.68
N TRP A 321 -2.55 20.73 -10.93
CA TRP A 321 -1.70 19.54 -10.89
C TRP A 321 -2.44 18.33 -10.33
N ILE A 322 -3.25 18.51 -9.27
CA ILE A 322 -4.12 17.46 -8.71
C ILE A 322 -5.11 16.97 -9.77
N ALA A 323 -5.75 17.88 -10.50
CA ALA A 323 -6.72 17.52 -11.54
C ALA A 323 -6.08 16.74 -12.70
N VAL A 324 -4.91 17.18 -13.20
CA VAL A 324 -4.17 16.51 -14.28
C VAL A 324 -3.76 15.09 -13.88
N ASN A 325 -3.31 14.91 -12.64
CA ASN A 325 -2.90 13.61 -12.10
C ASN A 325 -4.07 12.76 -11.57
N ARG A 326 -5.31 13.27 -11.65
CA ARG A 326 -6.54 12.60 -11.18
C ARG A 326 -6.45 12.16 -9.71
N LEU A 327 -5.86 13.01 -8.88
CA LEU A 327 -5.67 12.74 -7.47
C LEU A 327 -6.86 13.24 -6.65
N ASP A 328 -7.16 12.54 -5.55
CA ASP A 328 -8.09 13.03 -4.53
C ASP A 328 -7.36 14.05 -3.64
N PRO A 329 -7.77 15.33 -3.58
CA PRO A 329 -7.13 16.35 -2.73
C PRO A 329 -7.00 15.92 -1.26
N ASP A 330 -7.93 15.11 -0.76
CA ASP A 330 -7.92 14.64 0.63
C ASP A 330 -6.80 13.62 0.91
N ARG A 331 -6.30 12.99 -0.16
CA ARG A 331 -5.16 12.07 -0.12
C ARG A 331 -3.88 12.73 -0.61
N VAL A 332 -3.80 14.05 -0.67
CA VAL A 332 -2.55 14.77 -0.98
C VAL A 332 -1.95 15.34 0.30
N ALA A 333 -0.62 15.21 0.44
CA ALA A 333 0.14 15.95 1.44
C ALA A 333 0.76 17.20 0.84
N TYR A 334 0.73 18.30 1.58
CA TYR A 334 1.47 19.52 1.25
C TYR A 334 2.37 19.90 2.41
N VAL A 335 3.67 20.02 2.18
CA VAL A 335 4.68 20.38 3.19
C VAL A 335 5.12 21.82 2.96
N GLY A 336 4.89 22.69 3.94
CA GLY A 336 5.25 24.11 3.88
C GLY A 336 5.98 24.61 5.14
N ASN A 337 6.56 25.80 5.04
CA ASN A 337 7.28 26.47 6.13
C ASN A 337 6.72 27.87 6.44
N ASP A 338 6.19 28.62 5.45
CA ASP A 338 5.84 30.04 5.64
C ASP A 338 4.43 30.41 5.12
N VAL A 339 4.01 31.65 5.37
CA VAL A 339 2.63 32.12 5.19
C VAL A 339 2.12 32.07 3.75
N ASN A 340 3.02 32.07 2.77
CA ASN A 340 2.72 31.87 1.35
C ASN A 340 2.18 30.46 1.06
N ASP A 341 2.45 29.47 1.91
CA ASP A 341 1.95 28.11 1.77
C ASP A 341 0.52 27.92 2.28
N LEU A 342 0.00 28.83 3.12
CA LEU A 342 -1.31 28.67 3.76
C LEU A 342 -2.43 28.45 2.73
N GLY A 343 -2.37 29.12 1.58
CA GLY A 343 -3.33 28.93 0.49
C GLY A 343 -3.35 27.49 -0.01
N ALA A 344 -2.18 26.92 -0.34
CA ALA A 344 -2.03 25.56 -0.82
C ALA A 344 -2.37 24.52 0.26
N MET A 345 -1.98 24.77 1.52
CA MET A 345 -2.31 23.89 2.65
C MET A 345 -3.81 23.72 2.86
N THR A 346 -4.62 24.75 2.58
CA THR A 346 -6.09 24.62 2.69
C THR A 346 -6.73 23.76 1.60
N ARG A 347 -6.00 23.43 0.53
CA ARG A 347 -6.49 22.62 -0.60
C ARG A 347 -6.37 21.12 -0.39
N VAL A 348 -5.59 20.67 0.59
CA VAL A 348 -5.22 19.26 0.74
C VAL A 348 -5.72 18.66 2.06
N GLY A 349 -5.87 17.33 2.10
CA GLY A 349 -6.26 16.61 3.32
C GLY A 349 -5.13 16.44 4.34
N TRP A 350 -3.88 16.63 3.91
CA TRP A 350 -2.69 16.54 4.76
C TRP A 350 -1.80 17.78 4.65
N PRO A 351 -2.22 18.92 5.26
CA PRO A 351 -1.33 20.05 5.43
C PRO A 351 -0.24 19.70 6.47
N ILE A 352 1.03 19.84 6.12
CA ILE A 352 2.18 19.48 6.94
C ILE A 352 3.08 20.71 7.10
N ALA A 353 3.57 20.94 8.31
CA ALA A 353 4.54 21.99 8.61
C ALA A 353 5.87 21.39 9.05
N VAL A 354 6.98 21.99 8.61
CA VAL A 354 8.31 21.69 9.19
C VAL A 354 8.41 22.21 10.63
N ALA A 355 9.35 21.69 11.42
CA ALA A 355 9.45 21.99 12.85
C ALA A 355 9.62 23.49 13.17
N ASP A 356 10.36 24.19 12.33
CA ASP A 356 10.67 25.62 12.44
C ASP A 356 9.78 26.52 11.56
N ALA A 357 8.70 25.97 11.02
CA ALA A 357 7.72 26.73 10.25
C ALA A 357 7.13 27.90 11.05
N HIS A 358 6.70 28.93 10.33
CA HIS A 358 6.03 30.09 10.89
C HIS A 358 4.84 29.66 11.78
N PRO A 359 4.60 30.31 12.95
CA PRO A 359 3.58 29.84 13.91
C PRO A 359 2.18 29.63 13.33
N ARG A 360 1.78 30.46 12.36
CA ARG A 360 0.49 30.31 11.65
C ARG A 360 0.43 29.06 10.77
N VAL A 361 1.54 28.65 10.17
CA VAL A 361 1.66 27.44 9.34
C VAL A 361 1.56 26.19 10.21
N ARG A 362 2.29 26.17 11.34
CA ARG A 362 2.18 25.07 12.32
C ARG A 362 0.77 24.92 12.90
N ALA A 363 0.09 26.04 13.16
CA ALA A 363 -1.28 26.03 13.66
C ALA A 363 -2.29 25.51 12.62
N ALA A 364 -2.02 25.71 11.33
CA ALA A 364 -2.85 25.20 10.23
C ALA A 364 -2.53 23.74 9.87
N ALA A 365 -1.36 23.23 10.25
CA ALA A 365 -0.92 21.89 9.88
C ALA A 365 -1.67 20.78 10.63
N ARG A 366 -1.95 19.70 9.90
CA ARG A 366 -2.39 18.40 10.42
C ARG A 366 -1.27 17.69 11.16
N LEU A 367 -0.06 17.79 10.62
CA LEU A 367 1.15 17.17 11.13
C LEU A 367 2.25 18.23 11.18
N VAL A 368 2.86 18.41 12.34
CA VAL A 368 4.09 19.18 12.48
C VAL A 368 5.24 18.20 12.61
N LEU A 369 6.21 18.31 11.71
CA LEU A 369 7.38 17.45 11.69
C LEU A 369 8.31 17.75 12.87
N THR A 370 9.11 16.75 13.23
CA THR A 370 10.16 16.93 14.25
C THR A 370 11.42 17.56 13.67
N ARG A 371 11.66 17.38 12.36
CA ARG A 371 12.80 17.93 11.61
C ARG A 371 12.49 19.30 11.04
N ARG A 372 13.54 20.12 10.95
CA ARG A 372 13.54 21.45 10.35
C ARG A 372 13.72 21.41 8.84
N GLY A 373 13.35 22.49 8.18
CA GLY A 373 13.71 22.74 6.78
C GLY A 373 15.20 22.52 6.51
N GLY A 374 15.54 21.83 5.42
CA GLY A 374 16.94 21.61 5.02
C GLY A 374 17.74 20.68 5.94
N ASP A 375 17.12 20.07 6.96
CA ASP A 375 17.75 19.14 7.91
C ASP A 375 16.98 17.80 8.01
N GLY A 376 16.40 17.35 6.90
CA GLY A 376 15.73 16.04 6.85
C GLY A 376 14.20 16.07 6.96
N ALA A 377 13.56 17.24 6.87
CA ALA A 377 12.09 17.32 6.93
C ALA A 377 11.40 16.55 5.80
N VAL A 378 11.88 16.69 4.56
CA VAL A 378 11.33 15.94 3.43
C VAL A 378 11.56 14.44 3.61
N ARG A 379 12.71 14.04 4.16
CA ARG A 379 12.97 12.64 4.54
C ARG A 379 11.95 12.11 5.54
N GLU A 380 11.66 12.85 6.60
CA GLU A 380 10.70 12.46 7.64
C GLU A 380 9.31 12.23 7.05
N VAL A 381 8.84 13.15 6.19
CA VAL A 381 7.55 13.00 5.48
C VAL A 381 7.56 11.74 4.63
N CYS A 382 8.59 11.55 3.81
CA CYS A 382 8.69 10.39 2.92
C CYS A 382 8.68 9.07 3.70
N ASP A 383 9.46 8.99 4.78
CA ASP A 383 9.51 7.80 5.64
C ASP A 383 8.15 7.52 6.29
N ALA A 384 7.45 8.56 6.75
CA ALA A 384 6.12 8.44 7.33
C ALA A 384 5.08 7.92 6.31
N VAL A 385 5.12 8.39 5.06
CA VAL A 385 4.24 7.87 3.99
C VAL A 385 4.53 6.42 3.65
N VAL A 386 5.82 6.07 3.56
CA VAL A 386 6.25 4.69 3.26
C VAL A 386 5.86 3.74 4.39
N ALA A 387 6.04 4.16 5.64
CA ALA A 387 5.61 3.39 6.81
C ALA A 387 4.09 3.21 6.84
N ALA A 388 3.33 4.25 6.47
CA ALA A 388 1.88 4.17 6.44
C ALA A 388 1.35 3.13 5.46
N ARG A 389 1.86 3.14 4.23
CA ARG A 389 1.48 2.19 3.19
C ARG A 389 1.91 0.75 3.45
N THR A 390 2.95 0.55 4.23
CA THR A 390 3.36 -0.80 4.65
C THR A 390 2.47 -1.34 5.77
N SER A 391 1.76 -0.47 6.50
CA SER A 391 0.83 -0.84 7.59
C SER A 391 -0.64 -1.01 7.18
N SER A 392 -1.08 -0.45 6.04
CA SER A 392 -2.49 -0.46 5.59
C SER A 392 -2.91 -1.66 4.72
N SER A 393 -2.23 -2.82 4.81
CA SER A 393 -2.71 -4.05 4.17
C SER A 393 -4.06 -4.51 4.78
N PRO A 394 -5.08 -4.87 3.97
CA PRO A 394 -6.42 -5.14 4.47
C PRO A 394 -6.50 -6.32 5.44
N SER A 395 -7.37 -6.16 6.43
CA SER A 395 -7.91 -7.16 7.34
C SER A 395 -8.27 -8.48 6.67
N GLN A 396 -8.04 -9.56 7.40
CA GLN A 396 -8.35 -10.96 7.05
C GLN A 396 -9.73 -11.13 6.38
N PRO A 397 -9.85 -11.95 5.33
CA PRO A 397 -11.16 -12.41 4.88
C PRO A 397 -11.73 -13.38 5.92
N VAL A 398 -12.95 -13.08 6.35
CA VAL A 398 -13.84 -13.94 7.12
C VAL A 398 -13.92 -15.30 6.43
N LEU A 399 -13.67 -16.36 7.19
CA LEU A 399 -13.94 -17.75 6.80
C LEU A 399 -15.44 -17.93 6.56
N HIS A 400 -15.88 -17.74 5.31
CA HIS A 400 -17.12 -18.34 4.87
C HIS A 400 -16.92 -19.86 4.87
N THR A 401 -17.55 -20.53 5.83
CA THR A 401 -17.74 -21.98 5.82
C THR A 401 -18.70 -22.35 4.68
N SER A 402 -18.19 -22.42 3.45
CA SER A 402 -18.88 -23.14 2.38
C SER A 402 -18.64 -24.63 2.59
N GLY A 403 -19.73 -25.36 2.77
CA GLY A 403 -19.72 -26.81 2.89
C GLY A 403 -19.00 -27.46 1.72
N ARG A 404 -18.17 -28.45 2.04
CA ARG A 404 -17.64 -29.42 1.08
C ARG A 404 -18.77 -29.93 0.17
N PRO A 405 -18.66 -29.83 -1.17
CA PRO A 405 -19.36 -30.77 -2.02
C PRO A 405 -18.67 -32.12 -1.86
N ALA A 406 -19.48 -33.13 -1.57
CA ALA A 406 -19.07 -34.52 -1.60
C ALA A 406 -18.44 -34.86 -2.96
N ALA A 407 -17.41 -35.70 -2.93
CA ALA A 407 -16.77 -36.24 -4.11
C ALA A 407 -17.81 -36.88 -5.05
N THR A 408 -18.05 -36.26 -6.20
CA THR A 408 -18.72 -36.87 -7.34
C THR A 408 -17.65 -37.32 -8.34
N THR A 409 -17.50 -38.63 -8.44
CA THR A 409 -16.77 -39.29 -9.52
C THR A 409 -17.49 -39.08 -10.85
N THR A 410 -16.85 -38.35 -11.77
CA THR A 410 -17.25 -38.32 -13.17
C THR A 410 -16.48 -39.42 -13.93
N PRO A 411 -17.13 -40.26 -14.74
CA PRO A 411 -16.44 -41.21 -15.62
C PRO A 411 -15.84 -40.45 -16.81
N GLY A 412 -14.52 -40.35 -16.85
CA GLY A 412 -13.76 -39.63 -17.87
C GLY A 412 -12.44 -39.14 -17.29
N GLY A 413 -11.50 -40.07 -17.12
CA GLY A 413 -10.26 -39.85 -16.37
C GLY A 413 -9.36 -38.78 -16.98
N ILE A 414 -9.27 -37.64 -16.32
CA ILE A 414 -8.01 -36.90 -16.21
C ILE A 414 -7.52 -37.18 -14.79
N THR A 415 -6.52 -38.05 -14.68
CA THR A 415 -5.78 -38.24 -13.43
C THR A 415 -5.15 -36.89 -13.09
N ARG A 416 -5.55 -36.26 -11.98
CA ARG A 416 -4.88 -35.07 -11.48
C ARG A 416 -3.45 -35.50 -11.10
N MET A 417 -2.47 -35.16 -11.95
CA MET A 417 -1.07 -35.48 -11.69
C MET A 417 -0.71 -34.91 -10.31
N THR A 418 -0.13 -35.74 -9.46
CA THR A 418 0.45 -35.25 -8.21
C THR A 418 1.72 -34.47 -8.54
N ARG A 419 2.14 -33.53 -7.69
CA ARG A 419 3.36 -32.74 -7.90
C ARG A 419 4.62 -33.59 -8.14
N ASN A 420 4.60 -34.90 -7.89
CA ASN A 420 5.74 -35.79 -8.08
C ASN A 420 5.77 -36.53 -9.43
N ASP A 421 4.79 -36.31 -10.32
CA ASP A 421 4.67 -37.07 -11.58
C ASP A 421 5.35 -36.38 -12.79
N VAL A 422 5.80 -35.14 -12.65
CA VAL A 422 6.49 -34.39 -13.71
C VAL A 422 7.98 -34.73 -13.71
N GLN A 423 8.50 -35.18 -14.85
CA GLN A 423 9.93 -35.51 -14.97
C GLN A 423 10.78 -34.24 -14.99
N PRO A 424 11.87 -34.17 -14.18
CA PRO A 424 12.81 -33.06 -14.22
C PRO A 424 13.54 -32.99 -15.57
N VAL A 425 13.86 -31.77 -16.01
CA VAL A 425 14.65 -31.51 -17.23
C VAL A 425 16.10 -31.21 -16.86
N SER A 426 17.06 -31.87 -17.52
CA SER A 426 18.49 -31.62 -17.31
C SER A 426 18.94 -30.41 -18.14
N ILE A 427 19.46 -29.37 -17.48
CA ILE A 427 20.10 -28.21 -18.10
C ILE A 427 21.57 -28.23 -17.70
N GLY A 428 22.44 -28.67 -18.62
CA GLY A 428 23.82 -29.09 -18.32
C GLY A 428 23.87 -30.01 -17.09
N GLN A 429 24.59 -29.62 -16.04
CA GLN A 429 24.71 -30.38 -14.78
C GLN A 429 23.52 -30.22 -13.80
N HIS A 430 22.58 -29.32 -14.06
CA HIS A 430 21.47 -29.03 -13.14
C HIS A 430 20.21 -29.76 -13.57
N LEU A 431 19.53 -30.39 -12.61
CA LEU A 431 18.22 -30.99 -12.82
C LEU A 431 17.14 -29.99 -12.40
N VAL A 432 16.24 -29.62 -13.31
CA VAL A 432 15.19 -28.60 -13.08
C VAL A 432 13.83 -29.29 -13.01
N GLY A 433 13.25 -29.34 -11.82
CA GLY A 433 11.98 -30.02 -11.57
C GLY A 433 11.64 -30.09 -10.09
N ASP A 434 10.51 -30.71 -9.77
CA ASP A 434 10.06 -30.86 -8.39
C ASP A 434 11.08 -31.65 -7.54
N GLY A 435 11.25 -31.23 -6.29
CA GLY A 435 12.23 -31.79 -5.36
C GLY A 435 13.69 -31.39 -5.63
N GLN A 436 13.98 -30.62 -6.67
CA GLN A 436 15.31 -30.07 -6.95
C GLN A 436 15.45 -28.64 -6.40
N PRO A 437 16.69 -28.15 -6.17
CA PRO A 437 16.91 -26.73 -5.89
C PRO A 437 16.34 -25.85 -7.00
N VAL A 438 15.59 -24.79 -6.64
CA VAL A 438 15.01 -23.88 -7.64
C VAL A 438 16.12 -23.30 -8.50
N TYR A 439 15.96 -23.42 -9.81
CA TYR A 439 16.94 -22.98 -10.80
C TYR A 439 16.84 -21.46 -11.00
N VAL A 440 17.80 -20.71 -10.46
CA VAL A 440 17.80 -19.24 -10.52
C VAL A 440 18.65 -18.75 -11.69
N ILE A 441 18.05 -17.89 -12.51
CA ILE A 441 18.65 -17.29 -13.70
C ILE A 441 18.76 -15.78 -13.52
N GLY A 442 19.99 -15.27 -13.53
CA GLY A 442 20.26 -13.84 -13.64
C GLY A 442 20.19 -13.40 -15.10
N GLU A 443 19.08 -12.76 -15.50
CA GLU A 443 18.92 -12.21 -16.85
C GLU A 443 19.73 -10.91 -16.98
N ILE A 444 20.88 -11.00 -17.66
CA ILE A 444 21.72 -9.84 -17.99
C ILE A 444 21.10 -9.08 -19.16
N GLY A 445 20.48 -9.80 -20.11
CA GLY A 445 19.80 -9.20 -21.26
C GLY A 445 20.72 -8.21 -22.00
N LEU A 446 20.35 -6.93 -21.99
CA LEU A 446 21.12 -5.82 -22.57
C LEU A 446 21.77 -4.89 -21.54
N ASN A 447 21.69 -5.20 -20.24
CA ASN A 447 22.18 -4.31 -19.17
C ASN A 447 23.70 -4.12 -19.17
N HIS A 448 24.42 -4.95 -19.92
CA HIS A 448 25.85 -4.81 -20.18
C HIS A 448 26.19 -3.65 -21.13
N ASN A 449 25.21 -3.07 -21.86
CA ASN A 449 25.40 -1.92 -22.74
C ASN A 449 26.51 -2.07 -23.80
N GLY A 450 26.73 -3.29 -24.29
CA GLY A 450 27.82 -3.59 -25.24
C GLY A 450 29.23 -3.63 -24.63
N ASP A 451 29.35 -3.62 -23.29
CA ASP A 451 30.63 -3.67 -22.58
C ASP A 451 30.83 -5.03 -21.89
N VAL A 452 31.90 -5.74 -22.28
CA VAL A 452 32.24 -7.07 -21.74
C VAL A 452 32.64 -7.00 -20.27
N ASP A 453 33.29 -5.92 -19.83
CA ASP A 453 33.68 -5.79 -18.42
C ASP A 453 32.46 -5.57 -17.51
N ILE A 454 31.43 -4.88 -18.01
CA ILE A 454 30.14 -4.79 -17.31
C ILE A 454 29.47 -6.17 -17.28
N ALA A 455 29.46 -6.91 -18.39
CA ALA A 455 28.93 -8.27 -18.43
C ALA A 455 29.62 -9.18 -17.40
N ARG A 456 30.96 -9.14 -17.31
CA ARG A 456 31.73 -9.92 -16.31
C ARG A 456 31.34 -9.59 -14.88
N LYS A 457 31.19 -8.30 -14.55
CA LYS A 457 30.71 -7.89 -13.21
C LYS A 457 29.31 -8.39 -12.91
N LEU A 458 28.40 -8.40 -13.90
CA LEU A 458 27.05 -8.94 -13.73
C LEU A 458 27.06 -10.46 -13.52
N ILE A 459 27.99 -11.16 -14.19
CA ILE A 459 28.23 -12.59 -13.95
C ILE A 459 28.75 -12.81 -12.52
N ASP A 460 29.67 -11.97 -12.04
CA ASP A 460 30.16 -12.05 -10.66
C ASP A 460 29.03 -11.88 -9.65
N VAL A 461 28.13 -10.91 -9.88
CA VAL A 461 26.94 -10.68 -9.06
C VAL A 461 26.03 -11.92 -9.01
N ALA A 462 25.76 -12.55 -10.15
CA ALA A 462 24.96 -13.76 -10.20
C ALA A 462 25.62 -14.93 -9.45
N ALA A 463 26.94 -15.09 -9.61
CA ALA A 463 27.71 -16.15 -8.97
C ALA A 463 27.76 -15.95 -7.45
N ASP A 464 28.06 -14.73 -6.99
CA ASP A 464 28.16 -14.40 -5.55
C ASP A 464 26.80 -14.55 -4.84
N ALA A 465 25.70 -14.27 -5.54
CA ALA A 465 24.36 -14.51 -5.02
C ALA A 465 24.00 -16.01 -4.94
N GLY A 466 24.73 -16.89 -5.63
CA GLY A 466 24.43 -18.32 -5.68
C GLY A 466 23.37 -18.71 -6.72
N ALA A 467 23.23 -17.91 -7.79
CA ALA A 467 22.45 -18.30 -8.97
C ALA A 467 23.11 -19.50 -9.69
N GLN A 468 22.36 -20.22 -10.51
CA GLN A 468 22.88 -21.34 -11.29
C GLN A 468 23.28 -20.95 -12.71
N ALA A 469 22.67 -19.89 -13.23
CA ALA A 469 22.97 -19.41 -14.57
C ALA A 469 22.82 -17.91 -14.75
N VAL A 470 23.48 -17.41 -15.78
CA VAL A 470 23.25 -16.11 -16.39
C VAL A 470 22.67 -16.25 -17.78
N LYS A 471 21.82 -15.30 -18.16
CA LYS A 471 21.19 -15.28 -19.47
C LYS A 471 21.44 -13.97 -20.21
N PHE A 472 21.71 -14.08 -21.51
CA PHE A 472 21.88 -12.96 -22.43
C PHE A 472 20.81 -12.96 -23.52
N GLN A 473 20.89 -12.02 -24.46
CA GLN A 473 20.07 -12.01 -25.67
C GLN A 473 20.98 -12.00 -26.90
N LYS A 474 20.72 -12.90 -27.85
CA LYS A 474 21.44 -12.96 -29.12
C LYS A 474 20.49 -12.65 -30.28
N ARG A 475 20.94 -11.77 -31.16
CA ARG A 475 20.18 -11.37 -32.35
C ARG A 475 21.12 -10.99 -33.49
N THR A 476 20.55 -11.04 -34.68
CA THR A 476 21.02 -10.39 -35.89
C THR A 476 20.29 -9.04 -35.98
N PRO A 477 20.96 -7.89 -35.74
CA PRO A 477 20.30 -6.58 -35.70
C PRO A 477 19.43 -6.27 -36.93
N GLU A 478 19.85 -6.70 -38.11
CA GLU A 478 19.17 -6.51 -39.40
C GLU A 478 17.89 -7.32 -39.53
N ILE A 479 17.77 -8.43 -38.81
CA ILE A 479 16.58 -9.30 -38.83
C ILE A 479 15.63 -8.87 -37.72
N SER A 480 16.15 -8.77 -36.49
CA SER A 480 15.37 -8.51 -35.28
C SER A 480 14.87 -7.06 -35.14
N THR A 481 15.38 -6.11 -35.95
CA THR A 481 14.92 -4.72 -35.92
C THR A 481 13.85 -4.49 -37.01
N PRO A 482 12.60 -4.14 -36.63
CA PRO A 482 11.54 -3.82 -37.59
C PRO A 482 11.99 -2.74 -38.58
N LYS A 483 11.68 -2.92 -39.87
CA LYS A 483 12.19 -2.06 -40.96
C LYS A 483 11.85 -0.58 -40.75
N ASP A 484 10.66 -0.30 -40.24
CA ASP A 484 10.15 1.04 -39.94
C ASP A 484 10.81 1.69 -38.71
N MET A 485 11.48 0.90 -37.88
CA MET A 485 12.18 1.37 -36.68
C MET A 485 13.67 1.65 -36.92
N ARG A 486 14.29 1.05 -37.96
CA ARG A 486 15.75 1.06 -38.17
C ARG A 486 16.35 2.46 -38.17
N ASP A 487 15.76 3.36 -38.93
CA ASP A 487 16.28 4.71 -39.17
C ASP A 487 15.81 5.73 -38.12
N LYS A 488 15.00 5.32 -37.13
CA LYS A 488 14.55 6.23 -36.07
C LYS A 488 15.75 6.61 -35.20
N LEU A 489 15.98 7.91 -35.06
CA LEU A 489 17.05 8.43 -34.21
C LEU A 489 16.73 8.20 -32.73
N ARG A 490 17.77 7.83 -31.98
CA ARG A 490 17.71 7.58 -30.55
C ARG A 490 18.84 8.32 -29.86
N GLN A 491 18.50 9.02 -28.79
CA GLN A 491 19.46 9.60 -27.87
C GLN A 491 20.06 8.49 -27.00
N THR A 492 21.37 8.29 -27.09
CA THR A 492 22.12 7.28 -26.33
C THR A 492 23.27 7.93 -25.56
N PRO A 493 23.89 7.25 -24.59
CA PRO A 493 25.06 7.77 -23.87
C PRO A 493 26.28 7.99 -24.77
N TRP A 494 26.26 7.43 -25.99
CA TRP A 494 27.34 7.50 -26.96
C TRP A 494 27.03 8.47 -28.11
N GLY A 495 26.02 9.32 -27.93
CA GLY A 495 25.53 10.26 -28.93
C GLY A 495 24.21 9.84 -29.57
N GLU A 496 23.71 10.69 -30.45
CA GLU A 496 22.56 10.37 -31.29
C GLU A 496 22.97 9.37 -32.38
N MET A 497 22.20 8.30 -32.52
CA MET A 497 22.40 7.28 -33.55
C MET A 497 21.05 6.68 -33.96
N THR A 498 20.99 6.04 -35.11
CA THR A 498 19.81 5.29 -35.53
C THR A 498 19.56 4.10 -34.60
N TYR A 499 18.32 3.63 -34.54
CA TYR A 499 17.98 2.48 -33.71
C TYR A 499 18.75 1.23 -34.14
N LEU A 500 19.00 1.04 -35.45
CA LEU A 500 19.79 -0.07 -35.95
C LEU A 500 21.27 0.03 -35.51
N GLU A 501 21.89 1.20 -35.59
CA GLU A 501 23.26 1.43 -35.09
C GLU A 501 23.38 1.15 -33.60
N TYR A 502 22.39 1.59 -32.81
CA TYR A 502 22.31 1.26 -31.40
C TYR A 502 22.29 -0.26 -31.17
N ARG A 503 21.50 -1.00 -31.97
CA ARG A 503 21.40 -2.46 -31.86
C ARG A 503 22.72 -3.15 -32.19
N TYR A 504 23.45 -2.73 -33.23
CA TYR A 504 24.80 -3.24 -33.48
C TYR A 504 25.76 -2.95 -32.33
N ARG A 505 25.69 -1.74 -31.76
CA ARG A 505 26.60 -1.32 -30.70
C ARG A 505 26.48 -2.16 -29.44
N VAL A 506 25.27 -2.53 -29.05
CA VAL A 506 25.04 -3.32 -27.83
C VAL A 506 25.11 -4.82 -28.08
N GLU A 507 25.10 -5.27 -29.33
CA GLU A 507 25.14 -6.68 -29.68
C GLU A 507 26.58 -7.21 -29.60
N PHE A 508 26.79 -8.24 -28.79
CA PHE A 508 28.10 -8.87 -28.71
C PHE A 508 28.42 -9.71 -29.94
N ASP A 509 29.68 -9.62 -30.36
CA ASP A 509 30.28 -10.51 -31.35
C ASP A 509 30.72 -11.85 -30.72
N ARG A 510 31.31 -12.70 -31.56
CA ARG A 510 31.78 -14.04 -31.16
C ARG A 510 32.90 -14.00 -30.12
N GLU A 511 33.86 -13.10 -30.25
CA GLU A 511 34.99 -13.02 -29.32
C GLU A 511 34.52 -12.53 -27.95
N GLN A 512 33.58 -11.58 -27.93
CA GLN A 512 32.97 -11.07 -26.72
C GLN A 512 32.14 -12.16 -26.01
N TYR A 513 31.34 -12.94 -26.74
CA TYR A 513 30.62 -14.06 -26.16
C TYR A 513 31.55 -15.20 -25.68
N GLN A 514 32.69 -15.43 -26.32
CA GLN A 514 33.71 -16.36 -25.81
C GLN A 514 34.28 -15.90 -24.46
N LYS A 515 34.51 -14.59 -24.28
CA LYS A 515 34.93 -14.02 -22.99
C LYS A 515 33.84 -14.17 -21.92
N VAL A 516 32.58 -13.97 -22.29
CA VAL A 516 31.41 -14.23 -21.42
C VAL A 516 31.36 -15.70 -21.00
N ALA A 517 31.49 -16.62 -21.95
CA ALA A 517 31.47 -18.05 -21.72
C ALA A 517 32.58 -18.49 -20.76
N GLN A 518 33.81 -18.02 -21.01
CA GLN A 518 34.96 -18.30 -20.16
C GLN A 518 34.75 -17.79 -18.73
N HIS A 519 34.34 -16.52 -18.58
CA HIS A 519 34.16 -15.93 -17.25
C HIS A 519 33.01 -16.58 -16.47
N ALA A 520 31.90 -16.92 -17.13
CA ALA A 520 30.81 -17.68 -16.50
C ALA A 520 31.29 -19.05 -15.99
N ALA A 521 32.06 -19.78 -16.81
CA ALA A 521 32.61 -21.08 -16.43
C ALA A 521 33.61 -20.97 -15.26
N GLU A 522 34.49 -19.97 -15.26
CA GLU A 522 35.44 -19.69 -14.17
C GLU A 522 34.72 -19.39 -12.84
N ARG A 523 33.52 -18.78 -12.92
CA ARG A 523 32.67 -18.46 -11.77
C ARG A 523 31.67 -19.58 -11.42
N GLY A 524 31.72 -20.72 -12.12
CA GLY A 524 30.87 -21.88 -11.85
C GLY A 524 29.41 -21.73 -12.28
N LEU A 525 29.11 -20.79 -13.18
CA LEU A 525 27.78 -20.54 -13.73
C LEU A 525 27.62 -21.17 -15.10
N GLN A 526 26.41 -21.64 -15.40
CA GLN A 526 26.01 -21.85 -16.78
C GLN A 526 25.71 -20.50 -17.45
N TRP A 527 25.95 -20.42 -18.75
CA TRP A 527 25.53 -19.26 -19.53
C TRP A 527 24.78 -19.74 -20.78
N PHE A 528 23.76 -18.98 -21.16
CA PHE A 528 23.03 -19.18 -22.40
C PHE A 528 22.38 -17.86 -22.82
N ALA A 529 21.64 -17.86 -23.93
CA ALA A 529 20.94 -16.67 -24.39
C ALA A 529 19.56 -17.00 -24.96
N SER A 530 18.75 -15.95 -25.11
CA SER A 530 17.57 -15.97 -25.94
C SER A 530 17.92 -15.59 -27.38
N PRO A 531 17.85 -16.52 -28.36
CA PRO A 531 17.93 -16.16 -29.77
C PRO A 531 16.64 -15.46 -30.22
N TRP A 532 16.78 -14.39 -30.99
CA TRP A 532 15.66 -13.63 -31.57
C TRP A 532 15.44 -13.91 -33.06
N ASP A 533 16.26 -14.75 -33.67
CA ASP A 533 16.22 -15.13 -35.07
C ASP A 533 16.97 -16.45 -35.30
N VAL A 534 16.69 -17.14 -36.42
CA VAL A 534 17.27 -18.45 -36.75
C VAL A 534 18.82 -18.43 -36.80
N PRO A 535 19.50 -17.43 -37.41
CA PRO A 535 20.96 -17.38 -37.38
C PRO A 535 21.55 -17.29 -35.96
N SER A 536 20.83 -16.67 -35.03
CA SER A 536 21.23 -16.62 -33.62
C SER A 536 21.18 -17.98 -32.94
N VAL A 537 20.36 -18.92 -33.42
CA VAL A 537 20.35 -20.31 -32.92
C VAL A 537 21.67 -21.00 -33.28
N GLU A 538 22.05 -20.96 -34.57
CA GLU A 538 23.32 -21.55 -35.05
C GLU A 538 24.54 -20.92 -34.33
N PHE A 539 24.53 -19.60 -34.16
CA PHE A 539 25.57 -18.90 -33.41
C PHE A 539 25.75 -19.41 -31.98
N LEU A 540 24.64 -19.71 -31.29
CA LEU A 540 24.67 -20.20 -29.91
C LEU A 540 25.03 -21.69 -29.84
N GLU A 541 24.64 -22.49 -30.83
CA GLU A 541 25.06 -23.90 -30.94
C GLU A 541 26.56 -24.03 -31.11
N ASP A 542 27.16 -23.18 -31.94
CA ASP A 542 28.61 -23.09 -32.11
C ASP A 542 29.38 -22.76 -30.82
N LEU A 543 28.72 -22.15 -29.83
CA LEU A 543 29.27 -21.82 -28.53
C LEU A 543 28.90 -22.85 -27.44
N ASP A 544 28.26 -23.95 -27.85
CA ASP A 544 27.87 -25.08 -27.01
C ASP A 544 27.08 -24.69 -25.75
N VAL A 545 26.10 -23.80 -25.91
CA VAL A 545 25.22 -23.43 -24.78
C VAL A 545 24.40 -24.64 -24.30
N PRO A 546 24.15 -24.79 -22.99
CA PRO A 546 23.48 -25.98 -22.43
C PRO A 546 21.96 -26.02 -22.68
N THR A 547 21.36 -24.90 -23.05
CA THR A 547 19.90 -24.74 -23.28
C THR A 547 19.65 -23.48 -24.10
N HIS A 548 18.47 -23.40 -24.71
CA HIS A 548 17.96 -22.16 -25.31
C HIS A 548 16.80 -21.57 -24.50
N LYS A 549 16.65 -20.24 -24.55
CA LYS A 549 15.48 -19.55 -23.98
C LYS A 549 14.64 -18.90 -25.06
N VAL A 550 13.39 -19.34 -25.22
CA VAL A 550 12.38 -18.64 -26.02
C VAL A 550 11.84 -17.46 -25.21
N ALA A 551 12.02 -16.25 -25.72
CA ALA A 551 11.43 -15.04 -25.16
C ALA A 551 9.91 -15.02 -25.43
N SER A 552 9.12 -14.41 -24.53
CA SER A 552 7.66 -14.30 -24.69
C SER A 552 7.24 -13.73 -26.06
N ALA A 553 7.99 -12.75 -26.58
CA ALA A 553 7.72 -12.12 -27.87
C ALA A 553 7.95 -13.05 -29.08
N SER A 554 8.71 -14.13 -28.90
CA SER A 554 9.07 -15.09 -29.93
C SER A 554 8.26 -16.38 -29.86
N LEU A 555 7.33 -16.51 -28.90
CA LEU A 555 6.53 -17.73 -28.72
C LEU A 555 5.70 -18.09 -29.96
N THR A 556 5.28 -17.10 -30.74
CA THR A 556 4.50 -17.32 -31.96
C THR A 556 5.35 -17.43 -33.23
N ASP A 557 6.68 -17.37 -33.13
CA ASP A 557 7.60 -17.48 -34.27
C ASP A 557 7.89 -18.96 -34.58
N THR A 558 7.03 -19.58 -35.38
CA THR A 558 7.09 -21.02 -35.67
C THR A 558 8.37 -21.45 -36.38
N GLU A 559 9.00 -20.56 -37.17
CA GLU A 559 10.26 -20.84 -37.84
C GLU A 559 11.40 -20.93 -36.83
N LEU A 560 11.48 -19.94 -35.92
CA LEU A 560 12.45 -19.95 -34.83
C LEU A 560 12.22 -21.13 -33.87
N LEU A 561 10.98 -21.42 -33.50
CA LEU A 561 10.67 -22.56 -32.64
C LEU A 561 11.09 -23.90 -33.27
N SER A 562 10.88 -24.06 -34.58
CA SER A 562 11.29 -25.28 -35.31
C SER A 562 12.81 -25.42 -35.36
N ALA A 563 13.54 -24.32 -35.59
CA ALA A 563 15.00 -24.31 -35.56
C ALA A 563 15.54 -24.68 -34.16
N LEU A 564 14.91 -24.15 -33.10
CA LEU A 564 15.25 -24.48 -31.72
C LEU A 564 14.98 -25.93 -31.38
N ALA A 565 13.81 -26.47 -31.76
CA ALA A 565 13.46 -27.87 -31.56
C ALA A 565 14.46 -28.81 -32.26
N ALA A 566 14.92 -28.45 -33.46
CA ALA A 566 15.88 -29.23 -34.24
C ALA A 566 17.27 -29.36 -33.57
N THR A 567 17.63 -28.47 -32.63
CA THR A 567 18.88 -28.61 -31.86
C THR A 567 18.87 -29.82 -30.93
N GLY A 568 17.68 -30.31 -30.53
CA GLY A 568 17.53 -31.39 -29.57
C GLY A 568 17.98 -31.05 -28.14
N LYS A 569 18.30 -29.78 -27.86
CA LYS A 569 18.68 -29.30 -26.53
C LYS A 569 17.46 -28.99 -25.67
N PRO A 570 17.63 -28.90 -24.34
CA PRO A 570 16.62 -28.36 -23.45
C PRO A 570 16.20 -26.94 -23.85
N ILE A 571 14.92 -26.63 -23.61
CA ILE A 571 14.33 -25.34 -23.95
C ILE A 571 13.61 -24.78 -22.73
N ILE A 572 13.87 -23.51 -22.43
CA ILE A 572 13.08 -22.73 -21.48
C ILE A 572 12.15 -21.82 -22.29
N LEU A 573 10.84 -21.89 -22.08
CA LEU A 573 9.82 -21.13 -22.81
C LEU A 573 9.09 -20.16 -21.88
N SER A 574 9.23 -18.85 -22.08
CA SER A 574 8.37 -17.87 -21.38
C SER A 574 7.04 -17.68 -22.12
N THR A 575 5.93 -17.56 -21.38
CA THR A 575 4.57 -17.54 -21.95
C THR A 575 3.84 -16.19 -21.83
N GLY A 576 4.57 -15.09 -21.61
CA GLY A 576 3.95 -13.77 -21.55
C GLY A 576 3.27 -13.38 -22.87
N MET A 577 2.23 -12.54 -22.80
CA MET A 577 1.46 -12.05 -23.97
C MET A 577 0.74 -13.13 -24.79
N SER A 578 0.73 -14.38 -24.34
CA SER A 578 0.26 -15.51 -25.15
C SER A 578 -1.04 -16.10 -24.63
N THR A 579 -1.95 -16.49 -25.53
CA THR A 579 -3.14 -17.29 -25.19
C THR A 579 -2.76 -18.75 -25.00
N LEU A 580 -3.66 -19.55 -24.41
CA LEU A 580 -3.41 -20.99 -24.23
C LEU A 580 -3.20 -21.70 -25.58
N GLU A 581 -3.95 -21.33 -26.62
CA GLU A 581 -3.83 -21.92 -27.96
C GLU A 581 -2.48 -21.63 -28.61
N GLN A 582 -1.92 -20.44 -28.37
CA GLN A 582 -0.58 -20.10 -28.85
C GLN A 582 0.49 -20.90 -28.11
N ILE A 583 0.31 -21.10 -26.80
CA ILE A 583 1.22 -21.92 -25.99
C ILE A 583 1.11 -23.40 -26.42
N ASP A 584 -0.08 -23.92 -26.69
CA ASP A 584 -0.29 -25.29 -27.20
C ASP A 584 0.50 -25.51 -28.49
N ALA A 585 0.40 -24.60 -29.46
CA ALA A 585 1.10 -24.68 -30.73
C ALA A 585 2.64 -24.62 -30.54
N ALA A 586 3.12 -23.79 -29.62
CA ALA A 586 4.54 -23.73 -29.30
C ALA A 586 5.04 -25.04 -28.67
N VAL A 587 4.29 -25.60 -27.72
CA VAL A 587 4.62 -26.89 -27.07
C VAL A 587 4.58 -28.04 -28.06
N GLU A 588 3.64 -28.04 -29.03
CA GLU A 588 3.57 -29.05 -30.09
C GLU A 588 4.83 -29.05 -30.96
N ILE A 589 5.36 -27.86 -31.29
CA ILE A 589 6.60 -27.73 -32.08
C ILE A 589 7.84 -28.15 -31.28
N LEU A 590 7.94 -27.69 -30.02
CA LEU A 590 9.13 -27.87 -29.20
C LEU A 590 9.21 -29.26 -28.55
N GLY A 591 8.06 -29.92 -28.36
CA GLY A 591 7.94 -31.13 -27.56
C GLY A 591 8.00 -30.87 -26.05
N SER A 592 7.54 -31.84 -25.24
CA SER A 592 7.46 -31.72 -23.78
C SER A 592 8.64 -32.33 -23.03
N ASP A 593 9.37 -33.28 -23.62
CA ASP A 593 10.36 -34.11 -22.90
C ASP A 593 11.56 -33.33 -22.33
N LYS A 594 11.90 -32.20 -22.94
CA LYS A 594 13.05 -31.35 -22.55
C LYS A 594 12.65 -29.89 -22.35
N LEU A 595 11.37 -29.65 -22.04
CA LEU A 595 10.80 -28.32 -21.96
C LEU A 595 10.62 -27.88 -20.51
N VAL A 596 11.02 -26.65 -20.20
CA VAL A 596 10.65 -25.94 -18.97
C VAL A 596 9.84 -24.70 -19.36
N ILE A 597 8.65 -24.55 -18.81
CA ILE A 597 7.81 -23.36 -19.07
C ILE A 597 7.99 -22.35 -17.95
N LEU A 598 8.18 -21.07 -18.26
CA LEU A 598 8.11 -19.99 -17.27
C LEU A 598 6.82 -19.20 -17.45
N HIS A 599 5.98 -19.21 -16.41
CA HIS A 599 4.88 -18.26 -16.31
C HIS A 599 5.45 -16.84 -16.26
N ALA A 600 4.90 -15.93 -17.07
CA ALA A 600 5.40 -14.57 -17.20
C ALA A 600 4.26 -13.62 -17.57
N THR A 601 4.32 -12.39 -17.07
CA THR A 601 3.51 -11.27 -17.56
C THR A 601 4.45 -10.19 -18.06
N SER A 602 4.35 -9.82 -19.34
CA SER A 602 5.28 -8.90 -20.03
C SER A 602 4.95 -7.41 -19.80
N THR A 603 4.59 -7.06 -18.56
CA THR A 603 4.46 -5.66 -18.10
C THR A 603 5.73 -5.29 -17.34
N TYR A 604 6.34 -4.15 -17.66
CA TYR A 604 7.66 -3.74 -17.13
C TYR A 604 7.57 -2.34 -16.51
N PRO A 605 7.53 -2.18 -15.17
CA PRO A 605 7.46 -3.23 -14.16
C PRO A 605 6.06 -3.85 -14.01
N LEU A 606 6.01 -5.13 -13.66
CA LEU A 606 4.77 -5.88 -13.42
C LEU A 606 4.10 -5.45 -12.11
N PRO A 607 2.86 -4.92 -12.13
CA PRO A 607 2.08 -4.69 -10.92
C PRO A 607 1.56 -6.02 -10.34
N PRO A 608 1.40 -6.15 -9.00
CA PRO A 608 1.04 -7.42 -8.36
C PRO A 608 -0.26 -8.06 -8.86
N GLU A 609 -1.29 -7.26 -9.13
CA GLU A 609 -2.60 -7.69 -9.61
C GLU A 609 -2.55 -8.37 -11.00
N GLU A 610 -1.51 -8.10 -11.79
CA GLU A 610 -1.30 -8.70 -13.11
C GLU A 610 -0.42 -9.97 -13.08
N ALA A 611 0.16 -10.33 -11.91
CA ALA A 611 1.11 -11.42 -11.84
C ALA A 611 0.47 -12.81 -12.03
N ASN A 612 -0.80 -12.97 -11.63
CA ASN A 612 -1.60 -14.18 -11.82
C ASN A 612 -0.85 -15.51 -11.56
N LEU A 613 -0.19 -15.63 -10.41
CA LEU A 613 0.74 -16.74 -10.11
C LEU A 613 0.09 -18.14 -10.10
N ARG A 614 -1.23 -18.23 -9.92
CA ARG A 614 -1.97 -19.52 -10.02
C ARG A 614 -1.85 -20.16 -11.41
N THR A 615 -1.49 -19.39 -12.43
CA THR A 615 -1.20 -19.90 -13.78
C THR A 615 -0.05 -20.91 -13.79
N ILE A 616 0.86 -20.87 -12.81
CA ILE A 616 1.92 -21.87 -12.65
C ILE A 616 1.31 -23.28 -12.53
N ASP A 617 0.27 -23.44 -11.70
CA ASP A 617 -0.42 -24.72 -11.55
C ASP A 617 -1.19 -25.09 -12.82
N THR A 618 -1.86 -24.13 -13.46
CA THR A 618 -2.58 -24.35 -14.73
C THR A 618 -1.66 -24.87 -15.84
N LEU A 619 -0.49 -24.26 -16.03
CA LEU A 619 0.47 -24.67 -17.05
C LEU A 619 1.07 -26.04 -16.73
N ARG A 620 1.34 -26.32 -15.44
CA ARG A 620 1.86 -27.62 -15.00
C ARG A 620 0.85 -28.73 -15.26
N GLU A 621 -0.40 -28.53 -14.85
CA GLU A 621 -1.49 -29.50 -15.05
C GLU A 621 -1.77 -29.75 -16.55
N ARG A 622 -1.67 -28.72 -17.40
CA ARG A 622 -1.96 -28.84 -18.84
C ARG A 622 -0.87 -29.57 -19.63
N TYR A 623 0.40 -29.24 -19.38
CA TYR A 623 1.50 -29.69 -20.23
C TYR A 623 2.33 -30.82 -19.60
N GLY A 624 2.20 -31.08 -18.29
CA GLY A 624 2.96 -32.13 -17.61
C GLY A 624 4.47 -31.90 -17.61
N VAL A 625 4.91 -30.64 -17.70
CA VAL A 625 6.32 -30.22 -17.72
C VAL A 625 6.68 -29.38 -16.50
N PRO A 626 7.96 -29.25 -16.13
CA PRO A 626 8.37 -28.36 -15.06
C PRO A 626 8.00 -26.90 -15.37
N VAL A 627 7.37 -26.22 -14.41
CA VAL A 627 6.94 -24.82 -14.56
C VAL A 627 7.64 -23.92 -13.54
N GLY A 628 8.28 -22.87 -14.02
CA GLY A 628 8.89 -21.81 -13.24
C GLY A 628 8.21 -20.46 -13.45
N TYR A 629 8.92 -19.39 -13.10
CA TYR A 629 8.45 -18.02 -13.15
C TYR A 629 9.50 -17.07 -13.73
N SER A 630 9.09 -16.20 -14.66
CA SER A 630 9.91 -15.11 -15.21
C SER A 630 9.35 -13.79 -14.71
N GLY A 631 10.06 -13.16 -13.77
CA GLY A 631 9.57 -12.01 -13.04
C GLY A 631 9.99 -10.67 -13.66
N HIS A 632 9.04 -9.74 -13.72
CA HIS A 632 9.26 -8.35 -14.15
C HIS A 632 8.74 -7.33 -13.12
N GLU A 633 8.37 -7.80 -11.93
CA GLU A 633 7.84 -6.99 -10.82
C GLU A 633 8.89 -6.11 -10.15
N ARG A 634 8.43 -5.13 -9.37
CA ARG A 634 9.28 -4.45 -8.37
C ARG A 634 9.31 -5.27 -7.09
N GLY A 635 10.50 -5.52 -6.56
CA GLY A 635 10.69 -6.27 -5.31
C GLY A 635 10.86 -7.77 -5.53
N LEU A 636 10.73 -8.54 -4.45
CA LEU A 636 11.04 -9.98 -4.40
C LEU A 636 9.82 -10.84 -4.07
N GLN A 637 8.74 -10.23 -3.56
CA GLN A 637 7.60 -10.92 -2.96
C GLN A 637 6.89 -11.85 -3.94
N ILE A 638 6.75 -11.43 -5.20
CA ILE A 638 6.04 -12.20 -6.23
C ILE A 638 6.89 -13.39 -6.68
N SER A 639 8.19 -13.19 -6.93
CA SER A 639 9.15 -14.27 -7.18
C SER A 639 9.18 -15.31 -6.04
N LEU A 640 9.19 -14.87 -4.79
CA LEU A 640 9.15 -15.77 -3.62
C LEU A 640 7.82 -16.50 -3.49
N ALA A 641 6.69 -15.81 -3.74
CA ALA A 641 5.37 -16.43 -3.77
C ALA A 641 5.23 -17.44 -4.91
N ALA A 642 5.83 -17.18 -6.07
CA ALA A 642 5.86 -18.12 -7.19
C ALA A 642 6.57 -19.42 -6.78
N VAL A 643 7.71 -19.33 -6.09
CA VAL A 643 8.41 -20.50 -5.53
C VAL A 643 7.56 -21.21 -4.48
N ALA A 644 6.88 -20.49 -3.59
CA ALA A 644 5.97 -21.10 -2.62
C ALA A 644 4.79 -21.85 -3.29
N LEU A 645 4.37 -21.41 -4.48
CA LEU A 645 3.37 -22.10 -5.33
C LEU A 645 3.97 -23.24 -6.18
N GLY A 646 5.28 -23.47 -6.09
CA GLY A 646 5.97 -24.58 -6.73
C GLY A 646 6.68 -24.23 -8.04
N ALA A 647 6.99 -22.95 -8.29
CA ALA A 647 7.87 -22.60 -9.41
C ALA A 647 9.24 -23.28 -9.24
N VAL A 648 9.66 -24.09 -10.22
CA VAL A 648 10.93 -24.85 -10.17
C VAL A 648 12.13 -24.05 -10.68
N ALA A 649 11.87 -22.93 -11.34
CA ALA A 649 12.86 -22.01 -11.87
C ALA A 649 12.39 -20.58 -11.67
N VAL A 650 13.32 -19.65 -11.46
CA VAL A 650 13.06 -18.21 -11.33
C VAL A 650 14.04 -17.43 -12.19
N GLU A 651 13.52 -16.63 -13.11
CA GLU A 651 14.29 -15.70 -13.95
C GLU A 651 14.00 -14.26 -13.54
N ARG A 652 15.05 -13.48 -13.29
CA ARG A 652 14.96 -12.05 -12.94
C ARG A 652 16.06 -11.28 -13.65
N HIS A 653 15.73 -10.11 -14.19
CA HIS A 653 16.74 -9.21 -14.73
C HIS A 653 17.69 -8.73 -13.63
N ILE A 654 18.98 -8.60 -13.94
CA ILE A 654 20.01 -8.16 -13.00
C ILE A 654 20.79 -6.95 -13.55
N THR A 655 21.21 -6.07 -12.64
CA THR A 655 22.00 -4.88 -12.97
C THR A 655 23.04 -4.61 -11.88
N LEU A 656 24.07 -3.82 -12.21
CA LEU A 656 25.00 -3.29 -11.23
C LEU A 656 24.39 -2.08 -10.50
N ASP A 657 23.59 -1.29 -11.21
CA ASP A 657 22.98 -0.05 -10.73
C ASP A 657 21.77 0.28 -11.61
N ARG A 658 20.57 0.41 -11.01
CA ARG A 658 19.31 0.67 -11.73
C ARG A 658 19.26 2.05 -12.39
N THR A 659 20.20 2.94 -12.09
CA THR A 659 20.35 4.25 -12.71
C THR A 659 21.22 4.22 -13.97
N MET A 660 21.88 3.10 -14.27
CA MET A 660 22.58 2.91 -15.54
C MET A 660 21.61 3.07 -16.72
N TRP A 661 22.14 3.50 -17.86
CA TRP A 661 21.34 3.66 -19.06
C TRP A 661 20.88 2.31 -19.60
N GLY A 662 19.63 2.21 -20.06
CA GLY A 662 19.01 1.01 -20.62
C GLY A 662 17.56 0.84 -20.16
N SER A 663 16.71 0.24 -21.00
CA SER A 663 15.27 0.08 -20.69
C SER A 663 15.02 -0.85 -19.51
N ASP A 664 15.87 -1.88 -19.37
CA ASP A 664 15.62 -2.98 -18.43
C ASP A 664 16.29 -2.73 -17.07
N GLN A 665 17.15 -1.70 -16.99
CA GLN A 665 17.90 -1.36 -15.78
C GLN A 665 16.95 -1.06 -14.61
N ALA A 666 15.90 -0.27 -14.86
CA ALA A 666 14.95 0.13 -13.83
C ALA A 666 14.13 -1.03 -13.24
N SER A 667 13.89 -2.11 -13.98
CA SER A 667 13.16 -3.31 -13.50
C SER A 667 14.08 -4.41 -12.96
N SER A 668 15.39 -4.26 -13.13
CA SER A 668 16.40 -5.24 -12.72
C SER A 668 16.70 -5.22 -11.22
N LEU A 669 17.20 -6.36 -10.72
CA LEU A 669 17.72 -6.51 -9.36
C LEU A 669 19.19 -6.11 -9.31
N GLU A 670 19.52 -5.22 -8.38
CA GLU A 670 20.90 -4.92 -7.98
C GLU A 670 21.50 -6.08 -7.17
N PRO A 671 22.83 -6.10 -6.91
CA PRO A 671 23.50 -7.25 -6.29
C PRO A 671 22.84 -7.75 -4.99
N ALA A 672 22.55 -6.83 -4.06
CA ALA A 672 21.87 -7.18 -2.81
C ALA A 672 20.44 -7.71 -3.01
N GLY A 673 19.75 -7.24 -4.06
CA GLY A 673 18.42 -7.73 -4.41
C GLY A 673 18.43 -9.18 -4.88
N LEU A 674 19.42 -9.55 -5.70
CA LEU A 674 19.60 -10.93 -6.16
C LEU A 674 20.08 -11.85 -5.03
N GLU A 675 21.02 -11.39 -4.19
CA GLU A 675 21.50 -12.14 -3.03
C GLU A 675 20.34 -12.48 -2.07
N HIS A 676 19.51 -11.48 -1.74
CA HIS A 676 18.32 -11.71 -0.91
C HIS A 676 17.33 -12.67 -1.56
N LEU A 677 17.10 -12.54 -2.88
CA LEU A 677 16.19 -13.43 -3.59
C LEU A 677 16.67 -14.88 -3.51
N VAL A 678 17.93 -15.15 -3.84
CA VAL A 678 18.47 -16.52 -3.82
C VAL A 678 18.44 -17.07 -2.40
N ARG A 679 18.91 -16.30 -1.41
CA ARG A 679 18.87 -16.70 0.01
C ARG A 679 17.47 -17.10 0.45
N ASP A 680 16.48 -16.25 0.18
CA ASP A 680 15.11 -16.45 0.64
C ASP A 680 14.43 -17.60 -0.13
N ILE A 681 14.75 -17.82 -1.41
CA ILE A 681 14.35 -19.02 -2.15
C ILE A 681 14.87 -20.28 -1.46
N ARG A 682 16.16 -20.33 -1.07
CA ARG A 682 16.71 -21.52 -0.38
C ARG A 682 16.02 -21.77 0.95
N ILE A 683 15.79 -20.73 1.76
CA ILE A 683 15.06 -20.82 3.03
C ILE A 683 13.63 -21.33 2.80
N LEU A 684 12.93 -20.83 1.77
CA LEU A 684 11.58 -21.26 1.45
C LEU A 684 11.52 -22.74 1.06
N GLN A 685 12.47 -23.23 0.27
CA GLN A 685 12.52 -24.64 -0.10
C GLN A 685 12.62 -25.56 1.13
N ASP A 686 13.45 -25.20 2.10
CA ASP A 686 13.55 -25.94 3.36
C ASP A 686 12.26 -25.84 4.20
N ALA A 687 11.64 -24.66 4.22
CA ALA A 687 10.46 -24.37 5.02
C ALA A 687 9.17 -25.03 4.50
N LEU A 688 9.06 -25.28 3.18
CA LEU A 688 7.88 -25.90 2.57
C LEU A 688 7.63 -27.33 3.10
N GLY A 689 8.70 -28.07 3.40
CA GLY A 689 8.62 -29.43 3.94
C GLY A 689 7.88 -30.41 3.02
N ASP A 690 7.33 -31.48 3.62
CA ASP A 690 6.64 -32.57 2.90
C ASP A 690 5.11 -32.54 3.06
N GLY A 691 4.56 -31.50 3.68
CA GLY A 691 3.12 -31.33 3.90
C GLY A 691 2.46 -32.28 4.90
N VAL A 692 3.20 -33.20 5.54
CA VAL A 692 2.63 -34.17 6.48
C VAL A 692 2.61 -33.60 7.90
N LYS A 693 1.41 -33.45 8.47
CA LYS A 693 1.26 -32.94 9.85
C LYS A 693 1.83 -33.95 10.85
N ARG A 694 2.86 -33.50 11.58
CA ARG A 694 3.47 -34.20 12.71
C ARG A 694 3.75 -33.24 13.86
N VAL A 695 4.08 -33.80 15.02
CA VAL A 695 4.66 -33.04 16.15
C VAL A 695 6.17 -33.00 15.92
N MET A 696 6.73 -31.81 15.80
CA MET A 696 8.16 -31.64 15.60
C MET A 696 8.92 -31.89 16.90
N PRO A 697 10.19 -32.33 16.85
CA PRO A 697 10.98 -32.60 18.06
C PRO A 697 10.99 -31.43 19.06
N GLY A 698 11.06 -30.18 18.57
CA GLY A 698 11.02 -28.97 19.39
C GLY A 698 9.68 -28.70 20.07
N GLU A 699 8.58 -29.30 19.61
CA GLU A 699 7.25 -29.14 20.19
C GLU A 699 6.99 -30.10 21.37
N LEU A 700 7.79 -31.16 21.55
CA LEU A 700 7.57 -32.17 22.59
C LEU A 700 7.62 -31.58 24.00
N ALA A 701 8.56 -30.68 24.27
CA ALA A 701 8.68 -30.04 25.58
C ALA A 701 7.51 -29.07 25.88
N PRO A 702 7.15 -28.11 25.00
CA PRO A 702 5.93 -27.31 25.16
C PRO A 702 4.67 -28.16 25.28
N MET A 703 4.57 -29.23 24.49
CA MET A 703 3.43 -30.16 24.52
C MET A 703 3.26 -30.80 25.90
N SER A 704 4.35 -31.25 26.53
CA SER A 704 4.31 -31.83 27.88
C SER A 704 3.91 -30.83 28.97
N ARG A 705 4.28 -29.55 28.81
CA ARG A 705 4.05 -28.49 29.80
C ARG A 705 2.66 -27.85 29.71
N LEU A 706 2.16 -27.65 28.50
CA LEU A 706 1.02 -26.78 28.24
C LEU A 706 -0.28 -27.55 27.99
N ARG A 707 -0.20 -28.82 27.59
CA ARG A 707 -1.40 -29.64 27.43
C ARG A 707 -1.92 -30.04 28.80
N ARG A 708 -3.21 -29.80 29.04
CA ARG A 708 -3.89 -30.30 30.23
C ARG A 708 -3.86 -31.82 30.20
N VAL A 709 -3.13 -32.42 31.14
CA VAL A 709 -3.29 -33.82 31.50
C VAL A 709 -4.61 -33.88 32.29
N GLY A 710 -5.52 -34.77 31.91
CA GLY A 710 -6.91 -34.79 32.43
C GLY A 710 -7.00 -34.79 33.96
N ALA A 711 -8.08 -34.18 34.46
CA ALA A 711 -8.54 -34.28 35.85
C ALA A 711 -8.99 -35.71 36.19
#